data_AF-A0A285R6F2-F1
#
_entry.id   AF-A0A285R6F2-F1
#
_cell.length_a   1.000
_cell.length_b   1.000
_cell.length_c   1.000
_cell.angle_alpha   90.00
_cell.angle_beta   90.00
_cell.angle_gamma   90.00
#
_symmetry.space_group_name_H-M   'P 1'
#
loop_
_entity.id
_entity.type
_entity.pdbx_description
1 polymer ?
#
loop_
_entity_poly.entity_id
_entity_poly.type
_entity_poly.pdbx_seq_one_letter_code
_entity_poly.pdbx_strand_id
1 'polypeptide(L)'
;MRVGKYKGLFQSTALASLSLAAASPIAAQEVADISMLSPAHVIRLFYGDPDEPGFSTGLTDPARIGGMTADGGTFVGTVYRSYGQSITSGFVWTGDEGVTPLGGAVARPLEGSQSYSANGISADGGVVVGRAGRGVVGSEMGLHAYRWTQSGGFETLGTIEGNTNPFSDATAVSGDGSVIVGYVGANGGEAFRWTESGGMQSLGWLEGRDTYGNDQATAASYDGSVIVGAALSSTNRFQAFRWTEDTGMVALPTLTARNPSNNTAAATDVSWDGSVIVGHSVQDYAAQAVRWVDGEIFSLGGLDGASSVLSWAQAISGNGEVIVGNVSSGSTGHGFRWTEDDGMLTVEDWLRASGATIVGSHPGEPNRSDITMTAEATNEDGSIVIGLTRDDEVYIARGNGTGPTGTGGTGGSGGTGGTGGTGGTGGTGGTGGTGGTGGTGGTGGTGGTGGTGGTGGTGGTGGTGGTGGTGGTGGTGLITLQSLGSSLGSAGATNTMAVKSMGVIVNGAGSRPLDRRAPEGKFTMWVGGDWGRDDHGSRDGSLGLGEIGVGYNFGPVQLNGVAGYTGAEQTTVLGGSSEVQAGYVKLEAIGQITGDANSGLWGVMTGTGLWGNADIARNYLSGGLVDTSTGSTDVEGYGVRARLQWENLIPHISPYGELSYARTCLGAYTETGGAFPAAFNSLCDASTEVRYGFDARYPLMEQFRLIGTLEGVHRFESSGSNVTGQVVGLGAFNLGAAKYQQDWLRAGAGFEVDVSGSTLSVMGNATTKGEAASAWVAANWRVTF
;
A
#
# COMPACT_ATOMS: atom_id res chain seq x y z
N MET A 1 66.40 -43.06 33.65
CA MET A 1 66.19 -41.87 32.79
C MET A 1 65.55 -40.79 33.65
N ARG A 2 66.07 -39.55 33.59
CA ARG A 2 65.97 -38.54 34.66
C ARG A 2 64.58 -37.87 34.81
N VAL A 3 64.35 -37.48 36.05
CA VAL A 3 63.21 -36.78 36.67
C VAL A 3 63.40 -35.25 36.65
N GLY A 4 62.29 -34.49 36.55
CA GLY A 4 62.14 -33.08 36.99
C GLY A 4 62.35 -32.00 35.91
N LYS A 5 61.75 -30.80 35.95
CA LYS A 5 61.07 -30.06 37.04
C LYS A 5 60.61 -28.65 36.51
N TYR A 6 59.45 -28.16 36.98
CA TYR A 6 58.91 -26.75 37.06
C TYR A 6 58.63 -25.93 35.77
N LYS A 7 57.38 -25.49 35.48
CA LYS A 7 56.53 -24.40 36.08
C LYS A 7 57.11 -23.00 35.83
N GLY A 8 56.38 -21.97 35.33
CA GLY A 8 54.97 -21.83 34.97
C GLY A 8 54.63 -20.37 34.61
N LEU A 9 53.33 -20.17 34.29
CA LEU A 9 52.55 -18.92 34.26
C LEU A 9 52.93 -17.81 33.27
N PHE A 10 52.12 -17.64 32.21
CA PHE A 10 51.26 -16.47 32.04
C PHE A 10 50.01 -16.87 31.27
N GLN A 11 48.87 -16.80 31.96
CA GLN A 11 47.51 -16.87 31.42
C GLN A 11 47.10 -15.50 30.89
N SER A 12 46.13 -15.54 29.96
CA SER A 12 45.18 -14.48 29.57
C SER A 12 45.79 -13.31 28.77
N THR A 13 45.24 -12.88 27.63
CA THR A 13 43.89 -13.11 27.08
C THR A 13 43.86 -12.79 25.58
N ALA A 14 43.46 -13.80 24.81
CA ALA A 14 42.63 -13.78 23.61
C ALA A 14 42.70 -12.57 22.64
N LEU A 15 43.60 -12.67 21.67
CA LEU A 15 43.27 -12.42 20.27
C LEU A 15 42.73 -13.75 19.71
N ALA A 16 41.45 -13.81 19.36
CA ALA A 16 40.86 -14.98 18.70
C ALA A 16 39.96 -14.49 17.54
N SER A 17 40.59 -14.42 16.37
CA SER A 17 40.07 -14.89 15.07
C SER A 17 38.58 -14.69 14.80
N LEU A 18 38.25 -13.68 13.97
CA LEU A 18 37.04 -13.69 13.15
C LEU A 18 37.08 -14.90 12.21
N SER A 19 36.21 -15.88 12.44
CA SER A 19 35.87 -16.91 11.46
C SER A 19 34.62 -16.47 10.69
N LEU A 20 34.80 -16.16 9.41
CA LEU A 20 33.75 -16.01 8.41
C LEU A 20 33.08 -17.38 8.22
N ALA A 21 31.88 -17.56 8.76
CA ALA A 21 31.06 -18.74 8.47
C ALA A 21 29.97 -18.33 7.48
N ALA A 22 30.06 -18.87 6.27
CA ALA A 22 29.03 -18.78 5.25
C ALA A 22 27.77 -19.51 5.73
N ALA A 23 26.65 -18.81 5.79
CA ALA A 23 25.33 -19.40 5.98
C ALA A 23 24.70 -19.68 4.60
N SER A 24 24.18 -20.89 4.44
CA SER A 24 23.48 -21.39 3.26
C SER A 24 22.16 -20.62 2.99
N PRO A 25 21.69 -20.57 1.72
CA PRO A 25 20.51 -19.81 1.35
C PRO A 25 19.24 -20.65 1.59
N ILE A 26 18.62 -20.53 2.75
CA ILE A 26 17.18 -20.78 3.05
C ILE A 26 16.98 -20.12 4.43
N ALA A 27 16.76 -18.81 4.44
CA ALA A 27 16.29 -18.03 5.59
C ALA A 27 15.99 -16.59 5.12
N ALA A 28 15.02 -16.44 4.22
CA ALA A 28 14.38 -15.16 3.91
C ALA A 28 12.88 -15.36 4.19
N GLN A 29 12.56 -15.59 5.47
CA GLN A 29 11.20 -15.78 5.96
C GLN A 29 11.08 -15.13 7.33
N GLU A 30 11.49 -13.88 7.42
CA GLU A 30 11.14 -12.96 8.52
C GLU A 30 11.35 -11.53 7.98
N VAL A 31 10.47 -11.17 7.03
CA VAL A 31 10.19 -9.76 6.71
C VAL A 31 9.59 -9.13 7.97
N ALA A 32 9.91 -7.86 8.23
CA ALA A 32 9.72 -7.16 9.49
C ALA A 32 8.33 -7.34 10.09
N ASP A 33 8.23 -7.02 11.39
CA ASP A 33 7.04 -6.65 12.17
C ASP A 33 6.15 -5.55 11.53
N ILE A 34 5.88 -5.62 10.23
CA ILE A 34 4.54 -5.43 9.72
C ILE A 34 3.96 -6.83 9.59
N SER A 35 3.24 -7.28 10.61
CA SER A 35 2.40 -8.47 10.52
C SER A 35 1.36 -8.24 9.42
N MET A 36 1.73 -8.56 8.17
CA MET A 36 0.90 -8.40 6.98
C MET A 36 0.32 -9.75 6.62
N LEU A 37 -0.84 -9.92 7.20
CA LEU A 37 -1.59 -11.13 7.32
C LEU A 37 -2.47 -11.31 6.07
N SER A 38 -2.97 -12.51 5.78
CA SER A 38 -4.00 -12.71 4.73
C SER A 38 -5.24 -11.82 5.00
N PRO A 39 -6.17 -11.55 4.07
CA PRO A 39 -7.39 -10.77 4.33
C PRO A 39 -8.15 -11.22 5.59
N ALA A 40 -8.30 -12.54 5.77
CA ALA A 40 -8.89 -13.14 6.96
C ALA A 40 -8.11 -12.81 8.24
N HIS A 41 -6.81 -12.54 8.12
CA HIS A 41 -5.87 -12.37 9.20
C HIS A 41 -5.55 -10.85 9.44
N VAL A 42 -5.67 -9.97 8.43
CA VAL A 42 -5.82 -8.50 8.56
C VAL A 42 -7.14 -8.18 9.25
N ILE A 43 -8.24 -8.82 8.83
CA ILE A 43 -9.52 -8.76 9.54
C ILE A 43 -9.40 -9.37 10.94
N ARG A 44 -8.51 -10.32 11.24
CA ARG A 44 -8.25 -10.74 12.65
C ARG A 44 -7.62 -9.59 13.45
N LEU A 45 -6.52 -8.99 12.99
CA LEU A 45 -5.84 -7.88 13.69
C LEU A 45 -6.75 -6.67 13.94
N PHE A 46 -7.61 -6.33 12.99
CA PHE A 46 -8.55 -5.21 13.13
C PHE A 46 -9.51 -5.38 14.32
N TYR A 47 -9.73 -6.60 14.81
CA TYR A 47 -10.71 -6.90 15.88
C TYR A 47 -10.13 -7.58 17.14
N GLY A 48 -8.83 -7.89 17.22
CA GLY A 48 -8.18 -8.43 18.42
C GLY A 48 -7.04 -9.43 18.17
N ASP A 49 -6.12 -9.52 19.12
CA ASP A 49 -4.77 -10.12 19.05
C ASP A 49 -4.75 -11.67 18.86
N PRO A 50 -4.01 -12.22 17.88
CA PRO A 50 -3.81 -13.67 17.72
C PRO A 50 -3.04 -14.36 18.86
N ASP A 51 -2.38 -13.62 19.76
CA ASP A 51 -1.51 -14.18 20.80
C ASP A 51 -2.20 -14.50 22.15
N GLU A 52 -3.53 -14.33 22.30
CA GLU A 52 -4.18 -14.81 23.54
C GLU A 52 -4.28 -16.35 23.59
N PRO A 53 -3.97 -16.96 24.76
CA PRO A 53 -4.05 -18.41 24.92
C PRO A 53 -5.53 -18.85 24.92
N GLY A 54 -6.00 -19.22 23.73
CA GLY A 54 -7.40 -19.53 23.43
C GLY A 54 -7.73 -19.43 21.94
N PHE A 55 -6.88 -18.78 21.15
CA PHE A 55 -6.96 -18.71 19.69
C PHE A 55 -6.40 -19.98 19.02
N SER A 56 -7.22 -20.64 18.21
CA SER A 56 -6.76 -21.67 17.29
C SER A 56 -6.03 -21.01 16.13
N THR A 57 -4.76 -21.35 15.91
CA THR A 57 -3.99 -20.99 14.70
C THR A 57 -4.51 -21.68 13.43
N GLY A 58 -5.46 -22.61 13.56
CA GLY A 58 -6.07 -23.35 12.45
C GLY A 58 -7.52 -22.96 12.20
N LEU A 59 -7.76 -21.76 11.66
CA LEU A 59 -9.05 -21.38 11.11
C LEU A 59 -8.88 -20.97 9.63
N THR A 60 -9.44 -21.80 8.76
CA THR A 60 -9.53 -21.76 7.29
C THR A 60 -10.91 -21.22 6.88
N ASP A 61 -11.33 -20.07 7.40
CA ASP A 61 -12.69 -19.59 7.09
C ASP A 61 -12.68 -18.85 5.74
N PRO A 62 -13.41 -19.33 4.71
CA PRO A 62 -13.36 -18.79 3.36
C PRO A 62 -13.97 -17.39 3.29
N ALA A 63 -13.37 -16.48 2.53
CA ALA A 63 -14.05 -15.25 2.14
C ALA A 63 -15.11 -15.54 1.06
N ARG A 64 -16.11 -14.67 0.92
CA ARG A 64 -16.99 -14.64 -0.25
C ARG A 64 -17.00 -13.23 -0.82
N ILE A 65 -16.87 -13.11 -2.13
CA ILE A 65 -16.98 -11.83 -2.83
C ILE A 65 -18.46 -11.54 -3.05
N GLY A 66 -18.90 -10.33 -2.67
CA GLY A 66 -20.27 -9.86 -2.88
C GLY A 66 -20.44 -9.08 -4.18
N GLY A 67 -19.39 -8.43 -4.68
CA GLY A 67 -19.44 -7.71 -5.94
C GLY A 67 -18.31 -6.69 -6.07
N MET A 68 -18.24 -6.02 -7.21
CA MET A 68 -17.21 -5.02 -7.51
C MET A 68 -17.75 -3.84 -8.29
N THR A 69 -17.01 -2.72 -8.25
CA THR A 69 -17.30 -1.52 -9.02
C THR A 69 -17.06 -1.74 -10.52
N ALA A 70 -17.64 -0.86 -11.34
CA ALA A 70 -17.51 -0.84 -12.80
C ALA A 70 -16.06 -0.90 -13.29
N ASP A 71 -15.20 -0.11 -12.65
CA ASP A 71 -13.77 0.00 -12.95
C ASP A 71 -12.93 -1.14 -12.34
N GLY A 72 -13.54 -1.98 -11.50
CA GLY A 72 -12.88 -3.04 -10.74
C GLY A 72 -11.88 -2.57 -9.67
N GLY A 73 -11.85 -1.27 -9.36
CA GLY A 73 -10.95 -0.70 -8.36
C GLY A 73 -11.41 -0.87 -6.91
N THR A 74 -12.66 -1.27 -6.69
CA THR A 74 -13.23 -1.55 -5.37
C THR A 74 -14.08 -2.81 -5.43
N PHE A 75 -14.03 -3.63 -4.38
CA PHE A 75 -14.93 -4.77 -4.23
C PHE A 75 -15.28 -5.01 -2.77
N VAL A 76 -16.37 -5.72 -2.54
CA VAL A 76 -16.85 -6.06 -1.20
C VAL A 76 -16.95 -7.56 -1.02
N GLY A 77 -16.95 -7.98 0.23
CA GLY A 77 -17.19 -9.38 0.53
C GLY A 77 -17.45 -9.63 2.00
N THR A 78 -17.56 -10.89 2.36
CA THR A 78 -17.83 -11.33 3.72
C THR A 78 -16.78 -12.34 4.15
N VAL A 79 -16.24 -12.16 5.35
CA VAL A 79 -15.39 -13.16 6.01
C VAL A 79 -16.18 -13.82 7.13
N TYR A 80 -16.05 -15.14 7.23
CA TYR A 80 -16.66 -15.95 8.29
C TYR A 80 -15.67 -16.12 9.45
N ARG A 81 -16.17 -16.16 10.69
CA ARG A 81 -15.39 -16.57 11.87
C ARG A 81 -16.10 -17.70 12.60
N SER A 82 -15.42 -18.84 12.71
CA SER A 82 -15.90 -19.98 13.47
C SER A 82 -15.46 -19.92 14.94
N TYR A 83 -16.27 -19.31 15.82
CA TYR A 83 -16.33 -19.65 17.26
C TYR A 83 -17.73 -20.20 17.57
N GLY A 84 -17.97 -20.68 18.80
CA GLY A 84 -19.26 -21.24 19.26
C GLY A 84 -20.51 -20.35 19.07
N GLN A 85 -20.37 -19.18 18.45
CA GLN A 85 -21.38 -18.39 17.73
C GLN A 85 -20.71 -17.93 16.41
N SER A 86 -21.17 -18.35 15.24
CA SER A 86 -20.60 -17.94 13.94
C SER A 86 -20.79 -16.44 13.72
N ILE A 87 -19.70 -15.66 13.69
CA ILE A 87 -19.73 -14.20 13.44
C ILE A 87 -19.33 -13.97 11.98
N THR A 88 -20.11 -13.19 11.23
CA THR A 88 -19.73 -12.72 9.88
C THR A 88 -19.40 -11.24 9.90
N SER A 89 -18.38 -10.85 9.13
CA SER A 89 -17.99 -9.45 8.97
C SER A 89 -17.85 -9.11 7.49
N GLY A 90 -18.65 -8.15 7.03
CA GLY A 90 -18.49 -7.55 5.71
C GLY A 90 -17.24 -6.67 5.65
N PHE A 91 -16.53 -6.76 4.52
CA PHE A 91 -15.36 -5.95 4.23
C PHE A 91 -15.54 -5.20 2.91
N VAL A 92 -14.83 -4.09 2.80
CA VAL A 92 -14.55 -3.40 1.55
C VAL A 92 -13.06 -3.58 1.29
N TRP A 93 -12.70 -3.97 0.08
CA TRP A 93 -11.37 -3.77 -0.42
C TRP A 93 -11.39 -2.58 -1.34
N THR A 94 -10.55 -1.62 -1.02
CA THR A 94 -10.13 -0.62 -1.99
C THR A 94 -8.64 -0.74 -2.15
N GLY A 95 -8.13 -0.21 -3.25
CA GLY A 95 -6.70 -0.03 -3.34
C GLY A 95 -6.15 0.77 -2.14
N ASP A 96 -6.76 1.94 -1.79
CA ASP A 96 -6.36 2.85 -0.70
C ASP A 96 -6.24 2.19 0.66
N GLU A 97 -7.30 1.53 1.11
CA GLU A 97 -7.33 1.06 2.49
C GLU A 97 -6.96 -0.42 2.62
N GLY A 98 -6.74 -1.09 1.49
CA GLY A 98 -6.70 -2.54 1.45
C GLY A 98 -8.04 -3.11 1.93
N VAL A 99 -8.00 -4.24 2.64
CA VAL A 99 -9.21 -4.84 3.21
C VAL A 99 -9.55 -4.14 4.52
N THR A 100 -10.63 -3.37 4.54
CA THR A 100 -11.18 -2.74 5.75
C THR A 100 -12.58 -3.25 6.08
N PRO A 101 -12.96 -3.24 7.37
CA PRO A 101 -14.36 -3.47 7.74
C PRO A 101 -15.30 -2.43 7.14
N LEU A 102 -16.42 -2.87 6.57
CA LEU A 102 -17.48 -1.95 6.14
C LEU A 102 -17.99 -1.14 7.34
N GLY A 103 -17.97 0.19 7.24
CA GLY A 103 -18.37 1.11 8.32
C GLY A 103 -17.26 1.50 9.30
N GLY A 104 -16.01 1.05 9.09
CA GLY A 104 -14.83 1.48 9.86
C GLY A 104 -14.65 0.79 11.23
N ALA A 105 -13.58 1.17 11.95
CA ALA A 105 -13.23 0.60 13.24
C ALA A 105 -14.20 1.04 14.34
N VAL A 106 -15.16 0.19 14.69
CA VAL A 106 -15.93 0.38 15.93
C VAL A 106 -14.98 0.17 17.10
N ALA A 107 -14.64 1.24 17.82
CA ALA A 107 -13.71 1.17 18.94
C ALA A 107 -14.22 0.22 20.05
N ARG A 108 -13.46 -0.86 20.32
CA ARG A 108 -13.51 -1.79 21.48
C ARG A 108 -14.43 -3.03 21.39
N PRO A 109 -14.09 -4.12 22.12
CA PRO A 109 -14.49 -5.49 21.76
C PRO A 109 -15.92 -5.81 22.18
N LEU A 110 -16.70 -6.28 21.22
CA LEU A 110 -17.68 -7.38 21.32
C LEU A 110 -18.51 -7.53 22.62
N GLU A 111 -19.01 -6.44 23.20
CA GLU A 111 -20.24 -6.55 24.01
C GLU A 111 -21.46 -6.44 23.09
N GLY A 112 -21.75 -7.57 22.43
CA GLY A 112 -22.90 -7.74 21.54
C GLY A 112 -22.46 -8.12 20.13
N SER A 113 -22.61 -9.40 19.80
CA SER A 113 -22.48 -10.01 18.46
C SER A 113 -22.91 -9.10 17.30
N GLN A 114 -21.97 -8.33 16.72
CA GLN A 114 -22.17 -7.64 15.44
C GLN A 114 -21.88 -8.64 14.33
N SER A 115 -22.93 -9.03 13.60
CA SER A 115 -22.84 -9.97 12.50
C SER A 115 -23.47 -9.32 11.27
N TYR A 116 -22.68 -9.10 10.22
CA TYR A 116 -23.18 -8.56 8.96
C TYR A 116 -22.43 -9.15 7.78
N SER A 117 -23.07 -9.19 6.62
CA SER A 117 -22.47 -9.57 5.34
C SER A 117 -22.46 -8.38 4.38
N ALA A 118 -21.52 -8.35 3.45
CA ALA A 118 -21.59 -7.49 2.27
C ALA A 118 -21.81 -8.40 1.06
N ASN A 119 -23.02 -8.32 0.49
CA ASN A 119 -23.49 -9.21 -0.57
C ASN A 119 -23.49 -8.53 -1.95
N GLY A 120 -23.44 -7.19 -2.02
CA GLY A 120 -23.43 -6.46 -3.28
C GLY A 120 -22.98 -5.01 -3.11
N ILE A 121 -22.50 -4.41 -4.21
CA ILE A 121 -22.04 -3.03 -4.29
C ILE A 121 -22.48 -2.42 -5.63
N SER A 122 -22.79 -1.13 -5.62
CA SER A 122 -23.16 -0.34 -6.82
C SER A 122 -21.94 -0.07 -7.72
N ALA A 123 -22.19 0.28 -8.97
CA ALA A 123 -21.14 0.42 -9.99
C ALA A 123 -20.10 1.52 -9.64
N ASP A 124 -20.51 2.56 -8.92
CA ASP A 124 -19.67 3.65 -8.44
C ASP A 124 -19.08 3.42 -7.04
N GLY A 125 -19.50 2.35 -6.36
CA GLY A 125 -19.09 2.01 -5.01
C GLY A 125 -19.78 2.79 -3.89
N GLY A 126 -20.75 3.65 -4.20
CA GLY A 126 -21.40 4.54 -3.23
C GLY A 126 -22.38 3.84 -2.28
N VAL A 127 -22.92 2.70 -2.71
CA VAL A 127 -23.93 1.90 -2.00
C VAL A 127 -23.46 0.46 -1.86
N VAL A 128 -23.44 -0.06 -0.62
CA VAL A 128 -23.17 -1.47 -0.29
C VAL A 128 -24.40 -2.07 0.40
N VAL A 129 -24.74 -3.32 0.08
CA VAL A 129 -25.91 -3.99 0.64
C VAL A 129 -25.57 -5.36 1.22
N GLY A 130 -26.41 -5.84 2.12
CA GLY A 130 -26.30 -7.19 2.67
C GLY A 130 -27.30 -7.40 3.78
N ARG A 131 -26.98 -8.29 4.73
CA ARG A 131 -27.76 -8.48 5.95
C ARG A 131 -26.97 -8.13 7.19
N ALA A 132 -27.63 -7.62 8.21
CA ALA A 132 -27.01 -7.23 9.46
C ALA A 132 -27.88 -7.62 10.66
N GLY A 133 -27.24 -8.04 11.75
CA GLY A 133 -27.89 -8.38 13.00
C GLY A 133 -28.09 -7.17 13.93
N ARG A 134 -28.82 -7.40 15.02
CA ARG A 134 -29.18 -6.44 16.09
C ARG A 134 -28.05 -5.54 16.61
N GLY A 135 -26.79 -5.96 16.54
CA GLY A 135 -25.66 -5.12 16.99
C GLY A 135 -25.29 -3.99 16.02
N VAL A 136 -25.85 -3.99 14.81
CA VAL A 136 -25.43 -3.16 13.67
C VAL A 136 -26.54 -2.19 13.24
N VAL A 137 -27.79 -2.65 13.12
CA VAL A 137 -28.92 -1.87 12.57
C VAL A 137 -29.95 -1.42 13.63
N GLY A 138 -29.53 -1.15 14.86
CA GLY A 138 -30.42 -0.73 15.96
C GLY A 138 -31.02 -1.90 16.76
N SER A 139 -32.01 -1.66 17.63
CA SER A 139 -32.38 -2.58 18.71
C SER A 139 -33.25 -3.80 18.33
N GLU A 140 -33.55 -4.01 17.05
CA GLU A 140 -34.52 -5.01 16.56
C GLU A 140 -33.94 -6.44 16.55
N MET A 141 -34.76 -7.44 16.89
CA MET A 141 -34.37 -8.86 16.88
C MET A 141 -34.50 -9.42 15.46
N GLY A 142 -33.45 -10.03 14.91
CA GLY A 142 -33.45 -10.61 13.56
C GLY A 142 -32.21 -10.24 12.75
N LEU A 143 -32.02 -10.88 11.59
CA LEU A 143 -31.11 -10.42 10.54
C LEU A 143 -31.94 -9.59 9.56
N HIS A 144 -31.54 -8.34 9.32
CA HIS A 144 -32.25 -7.42 8.45
C HIS A 144 -31.39 -7.03 7.25
N ALA A 145 -32.02 -6.97 6.09
CA ALA A 145 -31.46 -6.37 4.90
C ALA A 145 -31.12 -4.90 5.19
N TYR A 146 -29.94 -4.48 4.75
CA TYR A 146 -29.48 -3.11 4.94
C TYR A 146 -28.95 -2.50 3.64
N ARG A 147 -28.92 -1.17 3.65
CA ARG A 147 -28.16 -0.32 2.75
C ARG A 147 -27.09 0.42 3.56
N TRP A 148 -25.86 0.43 3.08
CA TRP A 148 -24.78 1.22 3.64
C TRP A 148 -24.32 2.27 2.65
N THR A 149 -24.12 3.49 3.13
CA THR A 149 -23.44 4.56 2.40
C THR A 149 -22.41 5.22 3.30
N GLN A 150 -21.38 5.83 2.71
CA GLN A 150 -20.35 6.51 3.48
C GLN A 150 -20.91 7.65 4.35
N SER A 151 -21.92 8.38 3.87
CA SER A 151 -22.53 9.49 4.60
C SER A 151 -23.62 9.07 5.59
N GLY A 152 -24.35 7.98 5.30
CA GLY A 152 -25.50 7.52 6.10
C GLY A 152 -25.19 6.41 7.09
N GLY A 153 -24.09 5.67 6.89
CA GLY A 153 -23.82 4.45 7.66
C GLY A 153 -24.81 3.33 7.31
N PHE A 154 -25.05 2.42 8.25
CA PHE A 154 -25.98 1.29 8.08
C PHE A 154 -27.43 1.73 8.26
N GLU A 155 -28.26 1.49 7.25
CA GLU A 155 -29.69 1.78 7.23
C GLU A 155 -30.48 0.49 6.96
N THR A 156 -31.50 0.20 7.77
CA THR A 156 -32.41 -0.93 7.50
C THR A 156 -33.34 -0.63 6.33
N LEU A 157 -33.65 -1.64 5.52
CA LEU A 157 -34.59 -1.51 4.40
C LEU A 157 -36.06 -1.59 4.83
N GLY A 158 -36.33 -1.92 6.10
CA GLY A 158 -37.68 -2.14 6.61
C GLY A 158 -38.25 -3.51 6.25
N THR A 159 -39.58 -3.60 6.19
CA THR A 159 -40.33 -4.85 5.95
C THR A 159 -41.33 -4.67 4.81
N ILE A 160 -41.74 -5.78 4.18
CA ILE A 160 -42.89 -5.79 3.28
C ILE A 160 -44.18 -5.56 4.10
N GLU A 161 -45.06 -4.68 3.63
CA GLU A 161 -46.36 -4.44 4.28
C GLU A 161 -47.17 -5.73 4.39
N GLY A 162 -47.64 -6.05 5.60
CA GLY A 162 -48.41 -7.26 5.89
C GLY A 162 -47.57 -8.53 6.09
N ASN A 163 -46.25 -8.49 5.83
CA ASN A 163 -45.32 -9.57 6.13
C ASN A 163 -44.71 -9.36 7.52
N THR A 164 -44.99 -10.27 8.45
CA THR A 164 -44.51 -10.18 9.85
C THR A 164 -43.17 -10.89 10.08
N ASN A 165 -42.51 -11.37 9.03
CA ASN A 165 -41.26 -12.09 9.15
C ASN A 165 -40.10 -11.12 9.46
N PRO A 166 -39.36 -11.32 10.56
CA PRO A 166 -38.31 -10.39 10.97
C PRO A 166 -36.97 -10.63 10.26
N PHE A 167 -36.93 -11.52 9.26
CA PHE A 167 -35.70 -11.88 8.55
C PHE A 167 -35.73 -11.37 7.11
N SER A 168 -34.73 -10.59 6.72
CA SER A 168 -34.53 -10.18 5.34
C SER A 168 -33.04 -10.19 4.98
N ASP A 169 -32.76 -10.42 3.70
CA ASP A 169 -31.41 -10.46 3.15
C ASP A 169 -31.41 -9.69 1.82
N ALA A 170 -30.58 -8.64 1.71
CA ALA A 170 -30.34 -7.96 0.45
C ALA A 170 -29.22 -8.69 -0.28
N THR A 171 -29.50 -9.21 -1.47
CA THR A 171 -28.57 -10.04 -2.24
C THR A 171 -27.79 -9.22 -3.25
N ALA A 172 -28.38 -8.14 -3.78
CA ALA A 172 -27.74 -7.27 -4.77
C ALA A 172 -28.32 -5.85 -4.76
N VAL A 173 -27.58 -4.94 -5.37
CA VAL A 173 -27.98 -3.55 -5.65
C VAL A 173 -27.73 -3.27 -7.13
N SER A 174 -28.63 -2.50 -7.73
CA SER A 174 -28.50 -1.99 -9.10
C SER A 174 -27.23 -1.14 -9.27
N GLY A 175 -26.76 -1.04 -10.51
CA GLY A 175 -25.54 -0.30 -10.85
C GLY A 175 -25.59 1.18 -10.44
N ASP A 176 -26.74 1.83 -10.57
CA ASP A 176 -26.97 3.21 -10.14
C ASP A 176 -27.23 3.39 -8.63
N GLY A 177 -27.28 2.29 -7.88
CA GLY A 177 -27.49 2.29 -6.43
C GLY A 177 -28.93 2.55 -5.96
N SER A 178 -29.89 2.69 -6.87
CA SER A 178 -31.26 3.14 -6.54
C SER A 178 -32.24 2.03 -6.18
N VAL A 179 -32.02 0.83 -6.72
CA VAL A 179 -32.84 -0.38 -6.49
C VAL A 179 -32.01 -1.43 -5.75
N ILE A 180 -32.56 -1.96 -4.65
CA ILE A 180 -31.97 -3.07 -3.87
C ILE A 180 -32.91 -4.27 -3.96
N VAL A 181 -32.36 -5.46 -4.17
CA VAL A 181 -33.14 -6.68 -4.29
C VAL A 181 -32.71 -7.73 -3.27
N GLY A 182 -33.59 -8.68 -3.00
CA GLY A 182 -33.32 -9.73 -2.03
C GLY A 182 -34.54 -10.57 -1.73
N TYR A 183 -34.58 -11.11 -0.52
CA TYR A 183 -35.74 -11.86 -0.03
C TYR A 183 -36.04 -11.64 1.45
N VAL A 184 -37.31 -11.86 1.82
CA VAL A 184 -37.80 -11.84 3.19
C VAL A 184 -38.14 -13.25 3.65
N GLY A 185 -37.39 -13.79 4.61
CA GLY A 185 -37.76 -14.99 5.37
C GLY A 185 -36.64 -15.99 5.64
N ALA A 186 -36.68 -16.63 6.81
CA ALA A 186 -35.62 -17.55 7.26
C ALA A 186 -35.67 -18.98 6.66
N ASN A 187 -36.82 -19.46 6.18
CA ASN A 187 -37.02 -20.85 5.72
C ASN A 187 -37.93 -20.96 4.47
N GLY A 188 -37.91 -19.93 3.63
CA GLY A 188 -38.81 -19.73 2.50
C GLY A 188 -39.06 -18.24 2.32
N GLY A 189 -38.31 -17.64 1.40
CA GLY A 189 -38.28 -16.21 1.13
C GLY A 189 -39.39 -15.70 0.21
N GLU A 190 -39.83 -14.46 0.44
CA GLU A 190 -40.54 -13.65 -0.54
C GLU A 190 -39.55 -12.68 -1.20
N ALA A 191 -39.36 -12.78 -2.52
CA ALA A 191 -38.43 -11.92 -3.23
C ALA A 191 -38.95 -10.47 -3.22
N PHE A 192 -38.05 -9.52 -2.97
CA PHE A 192 -38.39 -8.10 -2.89
C PHE A 192 -37.56 -7.24 -3.85
N ARG A 193 -38.13 -6.07 -4.21
CA ARG A 193 -37.38 -4.87 -4.58
C ARG A 193 -37.58 -3.79 -3.54
N TRP A 194 -36.55 -3.00 -3.30
CA TRP A 194 -36.59 -1.83 -2.44
C TRP A 194 -36.15 -0.61 -3.24
N THR A 195 -36.85 0.49 -3.03
CA THR A 195 -36.47 1.83 -3.51
C THR A 195 -36.63 2.82 -2.37
N GLU A 196 -35.86 3.91 -2.37
CA GLU A 196 -35.94 4.92 -1.32
C GLU A 196 -37.35 5.52 -1.18
N SER A 197 -38.04 5.75 -2.30
CA SER A 197 -39.41 6.29 -2.29
C SER A 197 -40.50 5.26 -2.00
N GLY A 198 -40.26 3.98 -2.32
CA GLY A 198 -41.28 2.93 -2.27
C GLY A 198 -41.17 1.99 -1.07
N GLY A 199 -40.04 2.00 -0.36
CA GLY A 199 -39.75 1.00 0.66
C GLY A 199 -39.62 -0.41 0.06
N MET A 200 -39.74 -1.43 0.90
CA MET A 200 -39.64 -2.83 0.50
C MET A 200 -40.96 -3.33 -0.09
N GLN A 201 -40.92 -3.83 -1.33
CA GLN A 201 -42.07 -4.25 -2.11
C GLN A 201 -41.88 -5.68 -2.63
N SER A 202 -42.95 -6.49 -2.55
CA SER A 202 -42.96 -7.83 -3.13
C SER A 202 -42.84 -7.79 -4.65
N LEU A 203 -42.09 -8.75 -5.21
CA LEU A 203 -42.02 -8.97 -6.66
C LEU A 203 -43.18 -9.81 -7.21
N GLY A 204 -44.04 -10.35 -6.33
CA GLY A 204 -45.09 -11.31 -6.70
C GLY A 204 -44.55 -12.73 -6.83
N TRP A 205 -45.27 -13.56 -7.60
CA TRP A 205 -45.02 -15.00 -7.71
C TRP A 205 -45.03 -15.44 -9.17
N LEU A 206 -44.40 -16.58 -9.46
CA LEU A 206 -44.60 -17.27 -10.73
C LEU A 206 -46.06 -17.70 -10.92
N GLU A 207 -46.51 -17.74 -12.18
CA GLU A 207 -47.87 -18.13 -12.55
C GLU A 207 -48.29 -19.48 -11.93
N GLY A 208 -49.51 -19.53 -11.40
CA GLY A 208 -50.06 -20.72 -10.74
C GLY A 208 -49.64 -20.88 -9.28
N ARG A 209 -49.04 -19.84 -8.67
CA ARG A 209 -48.66 -19.81 -7.26
C ARG A 209 -49.18 -18.52 -6.59
N ASP A 210 -49.68 -18.65 -5.37
CA ASP A 210 -50.34 -17.58 -4.62
C ASP A 210 -49.99 -17.57 -3.12
N THR A 211 -48.96 -18.32 -2.70
CA THR A 211 -48.55 -18.48 -1.30
C THR A 211 -47.04 -18.35 -1.11
N TYR A 212 -46.58 -18.18 0.13
CA TYR A 212 -45.15 -18.02 0.47
C TYR A 212 -44.25 -19.07 -0.20
N GLY A 213 -43.22 -18.58 -0.90
CA GLY A 213 -42.25 -19.36 -1.66
C GLY A 213 -40.88 -19.42 -1.03
N ASN A 214 -39.94 -20.03 -1.71
CA ASN A 214 -38.52 -19.90 -1.38
C ASN A 214 -37.88 -19.07 -2.48
N ASP A 215 -38.46 -17.90 -2.70
CA ASP A 215 -38.22 -17.08 -3.89
C ASP A 215 -37.21 -16.01 -3.53
N GLN A 216 -36.18 -15.90 -4.37
CA GLN A 216 -34.99 -15.12 -4.09
C GLN A 216 -34.62 -14.34 -5.34
N ALA A 217 -34.68 -13.01 -5.25
CA ALA A 217 -34.00 -12.16 -6.21
C ALA A 217 -32.50 -12.21 -5.92
N THR A 218 -31.67 -12.31 -6.95
CA THR A 218 -30.21 -12.46 -6.85
C THR A 218 -29.45 -11.31 -7.48
N ALA A 219 -30.00 -10.66 -8.51
CA ALA A 219 -29.37 -9.54 -9.19
C ALA A 219 -30.39 -8.61 -9.86
N ALA A 220 -29.93 -7.42 -10.24
CA ALA A 220 -30.70 -6.40 -10.93
C ALA A 220 -29.86 -5.70 -12.00
N SER A 221 -30.49 -5.24 -13.08
CA SER A 221 -29.86 -4.40 -14.12
C SER A 221 -29.35 -3.08 -13.55
N TYR A 222 -28.63 -2.29 -14.35
CA TYR A 222 -27.99 -1.04 -13.90
C TYR A 222 -28.99 -0.06 -13.29
N ASP A 223 -30.18 0.04 -13.88
CA ASP A 223 -31.31 0.88 -13.42
C ASP A 223 -32.34 0.13 -12.57
N GLY A 224 -32.10 -1.16 -12.29
CA GLY A 224 -33.00 -2.05 -11.58
C GLY A 224 -34.34 -2.34 -12.26
N SER A 225 -34.49 -2.02 -13.55
CA SER A 225 -35.71 -2.31 -14.33
C SER A 225 -35.92 -3.79 -14.63
N VAL A 226 -34.83 -4.57 -14.64
CA VAL A 226 -34.84 -6.04 -14.77
C VAL A 226 -34.29 -6.65 -13.49
N ILE A 227 -35.06 -7.56 -12.88
CA ILE A 227 -34.64 -8.29 -11.68
C ILE A 227 -34.67 -9.79 -11.97
N VAL A 228 -33.64 -10.51 -11.55
CA VAL A 228 -33.52 -11.95 -11.81
C VAL A 228 -33.34 -12.72 -10.52
N GLY A 229 -33.59 -14.02 -10.57
CA GLY A 229 -33.45 -14.87 -9.41
C GLY A 229 -33.94 -16.29 -9.61
N ALA A 230 -34.27 -16.94 -8.50
CA ALA A 230 -34.86 -18.27 -8.47
C ALA A 230 -36.17 -18.25 -7.67
N ALA A 231 -37.21 -18.88 -8.21
CA ALA A 231 -38.51 -19.00 -7.55
C ALA A 231 -39.05 -20.43 -7.67
N LEU A 232 -39.87 -20.84 -6.71
CA LEU A 232 -40.60 -22.11 -6.77
C LEU A 232 -41.77 -21.98 -7.74
N SER A 233 -41.84 -22.90 -8.69
CA SER A 233 -43.03 -23.10 -9.53
C SER A 233 -44.18 -23.73 -8.74
N SER A 234 -45.37 -23.78 -9.35
CA SER A 234 -46.55 -24.50 -8.84
C SER A 234 -46.32 -26.00 -8.58
N THR A 235 -45.23 -26.56 -9.12
CA THR A 235 -44.81 -27.96 -8.91
C THR A 235 -43.72 -28.12 -7.84
N ASN A 236 -43.41 -27.07 -7.08
CA ASN A 236 -42.32 -27.02 -6.08
C ASN A 236 -40.93 -27.32 -6.67
N ARG A 237 -40.69 -26.85 -7.90
CA ARG A 237 -39.38 -26.89 -8.56
C ARG A 237 -38.84 -25.47 -8.73
N PHE A 238 -37.56 -25.27 -8.43
CA PHE A 238 -36.87 -24.00 -8.66
C PHE A 238 -36.76 -23.72 -10.16
N GLN A 239 -37.24 -22.55 -10.56
CA GLN A 239 -37.09 -21.98 -11.88
C GLN A 239 -36.38 -20.65 -11.77
N ALA A 240 -35.47 -20.40 -12.70
CA ALA A 240 -34.93 -19.07 -12.89
C ALA A 240 -36.08 -18.15 -13.33
N PHE A 241 -36.10 -16.91 -12.86
CA PHE A 241 -37.10 -15.93 -13.29
C PHE A 241 -36.45 -14.65 -13.79
N ARG A 242 -37.19 -13.95 -14.63
CA ARG A 242 -36.99 -12.56 -15.01
C ARG A 242 -38.22 -11.76 -14.59
N TRP A 243 -38.02 -10.67 -13.88
CA TRP A 243 -39.06 -9.75 -13.44
C TRP A 243 -38.88 -8.39 -14.08
N THR A 244 -40.00 -7.79 -14.49
CA THR A 244 -40.11 -6.36 -14.82
C THR A 244 -41.43 -5.83 -14.25
N GLU A 245 -41.55 -4.52 -14.10
CA GLU A 245 -42.77 -3.90 -13.58
C GLU A 245 -43.99 -4.20 -14.47
N ASP A 246 -43.79 -4.31 -15.79
CA ASP A 246 -44.86 -4.58 -16.75
C ASP A 246 -45.34 -6.05 -16.74
N THR A 247 -44.42 -7.00 -16.49
CA THR A 247 -44.71 -8.43 -16.64
C THR A 247 -44.88 -9.18 -15.33
N GLY A 248 -44.41 -8.62 -14.21
CA GLY A 248 -44.18 -9.41 -13.01
C GLY A 248 -43.12 -10.51 -13.24
N MET A 249 -43.11 -11.53 -12.37
CA MET A 249 -42.19 -12.67 -12.50
C MET A 249 -42.58 -13.59 -13.67
N VAL A 250 -41.66 -13.78 -14.59
CA VAL A 250 -41.77 -14.73 -15.71
C VAL A 250 -40.69 -15.80 -15.58
N ALA A 251 -41.07 -17.07 -15.67
CA ALA A 251 -40.11 -18.18 -15.62
C ALA A 251 -39.25 -18.22 -16.89
N LEU A 252 -37.96 -18.46 -16.72
CA LEU A 252 -37.01 -18.70 -17.80
C LEU A 252 -36.94 -20.20 -18.14
N PRO A 253 -36.65 -20.55 -19.41
CA PRO A 253 -36.55 -21.95 -19.81
C PRO A 253 -35.38 -22.67 -19.10
N THR A 254 -35.47 -24.00 -19.03
CA THR A 254 -34.40 -24.88 -18.53
C THR A 254 -33.82 -25.72 -19.66
N LEU A 255 -32.58 -26.18 -19.51
CA LEU A 255 -32.00 -27.10 -20.51
C LEU A 255 -32.82 -28.40 -20.55
N THR A 256 -33.02 -28.95 -21.75
CA THR A 256 -33.83 -30.16 -21.92
C THR A 256 -33.11 -31.36 -21.27
N ALA A 257 -33.72 -31.99 -20.27
CA ALA A 257 -33.15 -33.18 -19.65
C ALA A 257 -33.83 -34.47 -20.11
N ARG A 258 -33.13 -35.59 -19.90
CA ARG A 258 -33.66 -36.94 -20.11
C ARG A 258 -34.85 -37.25 -19.19
N ASN A 259 -34.89 -36.64 -18.01
CA ASN A 259 -36.03 -36.68 -17.10
C ASN A 259 -36.55 -35.27 -16.78
N PRO A 260 -37.60 -34.80 -17.47
CA PRO A 260 -38.17 -33.46 -17.27
C PRO A 260 -38.63 -33.18 -15.84
N SER A 261 -38.91 -34.23 -15.06
CA SER A 261 -39.45 -34.08 -13.71
C SER A 261 -38.44 -33.58 -12.68
N ASN A 262 -37.13 -33.54 -12.99
CA ASN A 262 -36.05 -33.14 -12.07
C ASN A 262 -35.31 -31.86 -12.46
N ASN A 263 -35.78 -31.13 -13.47
CA ASN A 263 -35.09 -29.93 -13.95
C ASN A 263 -35.31 -28.74 -13.04
N THR A 264 -34.21 -28.08 -12.67
CA THR A 264 -34.24 -26.80 -11.98
C THR A 264 -33.29 -25.82 -12.65
N ALA A 265 -33.53 -24.53 -12.48
CA ALA A 265 -32.60 -23.49 -12.86
C ALA A 265 -32.65 -22.35 -11.83
N ALA A 266 -31.56 -21.58 -11.78
CA ALA A 266 -31.48 -20.36 -11.02
C ALA A 266 -30.65 -19.34 -11.81
N ALA A 267 -31.12 -18.10 -11.87
CA ALA A 267 -30.33 -16.97 -12.34
C ALA A 267 -29.49 -16.42 -11.20
N THR A 268 -28.23 -16.10 -11.46
CA THR A 268 -27.28 -15.57 -10.48
C THR A 268 -26.98 -14.10 -10.73
N ASP A 269 -26.93 -13.68 -12.00
CA ASP A 269 -26.56 -12.32 -12.37
C ASP A 269 -27.17 -11.88 -13.72
N VAL A 270 -27.13 -10.59 -14.02
CA VAL A 270 -27.68 -9.98 -15.24
C VAL A 270 -26.83 -8.80 -15.72
N SER A 271 -26.67 -8.65 -17.04
CA SER A 271 -25.97 -7.52 -17.66
C SER A 271 -26.63 -6.18 -17.31
N TRP A 272 -25.88 -5.09 -17.43
CA TRP A 272 -26.37 -3.76 -17.03
C TRP A 272 -27.56 -3.27 -17.83
N ASP A 273 -27.67 -3.65 -19.09
CA ASP A 273 -28.81 -3.36 -19.96
C ASP A 273 -29.99 -4.35 -19.76
N GLY A 274 -29.83 -5.37 -18.92
CA GLY A 274 -30.86 -6.37 -18.64
C GLY A 274 -31.09 -7.41 -19.74
N SER A 275 -30.24 -7.43 -20.79
CA SER A 275 -30.45 -8.27 -21.98
C SER A 275 -29.88 -9.69 -21.85
N VAL A 276 -28.82 -9.88 -21.07
CA VAL A 276 -28.17 -11.18 -20.85
C VAL A 276 -28.27 -11.56 -19.38
N ILE A 277 -28.88 -12.71 -19.11
CA ILE A 277 -29.00 -13.27 -17.75
C ILE A 277 -28.10 -14.49 -17.66
N VAL A 278 -27.40 -14.70 -16.55
CA VAL A 278 -26.55 -15.88 -16.34
C VAL A 278 -26.96 -16.67 -15.12
N GLY A 279 -26.55 -17.93 -15.07
CA GLY A 279 -26.76 -18.77 -13.90
C GLY A 279 -26.45 -20.22 -14.21
N HIS A 280 -27.29 -21.13 -13.69
CA HIS A 280 -27.11 -22.55 -13.91
C HIS A 280 -28.43 -23.29 -14.12
N SER A 281 -28.36 -24.39 -14.87
CA SER A 281 -29.44 -25.35 -15.05
C SER A 281 -28.98 -26.73 -14.60
N VAL A 282 -29.80 -27.42 -13.79
CA VAL A 282 -29.51 -28.75 -13.27
C VAL A 282 -30.27 -29.80 -14.08
N GLN A 283 -29.51 -30.75 -14.65
CA GLN A 283 -30.03 -31.89 -15.40
C GLN A 283 -29.52 -33.19 -14.77
N ASP A 284 -30.42 -34.10 -14.41
CA ASP A 284 -30.06 -35.42 -13.85
C ASP A 284 -28.97 -35.35 -12.74
N TYR A 285 -29.07 -34.33 -11.87
CA TYR A 285 -28.14 -34.01 -10.76
C TYR A 285 -26.80 -33.34 -11.14
N ALA A 286 -26.60 -32.96 -12.40
CA ALA A 286 -25.45 -32.18 -12.84
C ALA A 286 -25.82 -30.74 -13.19
N ALA A 287 -25.19 -29.76 -12.55
CA ALA A 287 -25.36 -28.35 -12.87
C ALA A 287 -24.48 -27.97 -14.06
N GLN A 288 -25.04 -27.17 -14.97
CA GLN A 288 -24.33 -26.55 -16.07
C GLN A 288 -24.53 -25.04 -16.04
N ALA A 289 -23.45 -24.30 -16.22
CA ALA A 289 -23.49 -22.86 -16.41
C ALA A 289 -24.22 -22.54 -17.73
N VAL A 290 -25.11 -21.55 -17.66
CA VAL A 290 -25.96 -21.14 -18.78
C VAL A 290 -26.06 -19.62 -18.88
N ARG A 291 -26.39 -19.12 -20.06
CA ARG A 291 -26.89 -17.77 -20.29
C ARG A 291 -28.27 -17.81 -20.93
N TRP A 292 -29.10 -16.82 -20.62
CA TRP A 292 -30.35 -16.55 -21.31
C TRP A 292 -30.22 -15.25 -22.10
N VAL A 293 -30.59 -15.30 -23.37
CA VAL A 293 -30.59 -14.16 -24.31
C VAL A 293 -31.88 -14.24 -25.11
N ASP A 294 -32.62 -13.14 -25.19
CA ASP A 294 -33.92 -13.06 -25.88
C ASP A 294 -34.94 -14.14 -25.43
N GLY A 295 -34.86 -14.56 -24.16
CA GLY A 295 -35.72 -15.59 -23.59
C GLY A 295 -35.34 -17.03 -23.96
N GLU A 296 -34.29 -17.24 -24.75
CA GLU A 296 -33.72 -18.55 -25.07
C GLU A 296 -32.58 -18.91 -24.11
N ILE A 297 -32.33 -20.20 -23.89
CA ILE A 297 -31.27 -20.70 -22.99
C ILE A 297 -30.12 -21.33 -23.77
N PHE A 298 -28.88 -20.96 -23.41
CA PHE A 298 -27.66 -21.48 -24.01
C PHE A 298 -26.74 -22.04 -22.93
N SER A 299 -26.17 -23.23 -23.17
CA SER A 299 -25.10 -23.76 -22.33
C SER A 299 -23.79 -23.05 -22.64
N LEU A 300 -22.99 -22.75 -21.60
CA LEU A 300 -21.64 -22.20 -21.75
C LEU A 300 -20.60 -23.28 -22.10
N GLY A 301 -21.00 -24.56 -22.10
CA GLY A 301 -20.09 -25.69 -22.27
C GLY A 301 -19.24 -25.96 -21.02
N GLY A 302 -18.07 -26.56 -21.23
CA GLY A 302 -17.08 -26.86 -20.20
C GLY A 302 -15.67 -26.68 -20.75
N LEU A 303 -14.67 -26.82 -19.87
CA LEU A 303 -13.26 -26.73 -20.25
C LEU A 303 -12.92 -27.67 -21.41
N ASP A 304 -12.06 -27.22 -22.33
CA ASP A 304 -11.67 -27.94 -23.55
C ASP A 304 -12.85 -28.38 -24.45
N GLY A 305 -13.99 -27.67 -24.38
CA GLY A 305 -15.19 -28.01 -25.12
C GLY A 305 -15.94 -29.23 -24.58
N ALA A 306 -15.63 -29.67 -23.35
CA ALA A 306 -16.30 -30.79 -22.73
C ALA A 306 -17.79 -30.47 -22.44
N SER A 307 -18.69 -31.36 -22.86
CA SER A 307 -20.15 -31.15 -22.75
C SER A 307 -20.76 -31.61 -21.43
N SER A 308 -19.97 -32.16 -20.49
CA SER A 308 -20.46 -32.78 -19.24
C SER A 308 -19.56 -32.49 -18.06
N VAL A 309 -19.49 -31.22 -17.66
CA VAL A 309 -18.70 -30.74 -16.52
C VAL A 309 -19.63 -30.00 -15.58
N LEU A 310 -19.47 -30.19 -14.27
CA LEU A 310 -20.22 -29.43 -13.27
C LEU A 310 -19.75 -27.97 -13.33
N SER A 311 -20.62 -27.06 -13.75
CA SER A 311 -20.28 -25.64 -13.87
C SER A 311 -21.40 -24.73 -13.35
N TRP A 312 -21.00 -23.57 -12.82
CA TRP A 312 -21.88 -22.55 -12.29
C TRP A 312 -21.37 -21.16 -12.70
N ALA A 313 -22.15 -20.41 -13.47
CA ALA A 313 -21.92 -18.98 -13.62
C ALA A 313 -22.21 -18.28 -12.28
N GLN A 314 -21.35 -17.33 -11.91
CA GLN A 314 -21.51 -16.51 -10.71
C GLN A 314 -21.88 -15.07 -11.10
N ALA A 315 -21.12 -14.47 -12.03
CA ALA A 315 -21.29 -13.09 -12.43
C ALA A 315 -21.13 -12.88 -13.95
N ILE A 316 -21.66 -11.77 -14.45
CA ILE A 316 -21.51 -11.30 -15.83
C ILE A 316 -21.00 -9.86 -15.83
N SER A 317 -20.16 -9.52 -16.81
CA SER A 317 -19.69 -8.15 -17.00
C SER A 317 -20.83 -7.20 -17.36
N GLY A 318 -20.66 -5.92 -17.04
CA GLY A 318 -21.68 -4.89 -17.30
C GLY A 318 -22.11 -4.84 -18.76
N ASN A 319 -21.17 -5.00 -19.69
CA ASN A 319 -21.43 -5.07 -21.13
C ASN A 319 -22.09 -6.37 -21.62
N GLY A 320 -22.27 -7.38 -20.76
CA GLY A 320 -22.92 -8.65 -21.10
C GLY A 320 -22.07 -9.66 -21.89
N GLU A 321 -20.78 -9.39 -22.10
CA GLU A 321 -19.93 -10.20 -22.99
C GLU A 321 -19.06 -11.24 -22.26
N VAL A 322 -18.76 -11.02 -20.98
CA VAL A 322 -17.85 -11.86 -20.18
C VAL A 322 -18.60 -12.49 -19.01
N ILE A 323 -18.55 -13.81 -18.90
CA ILE A 323 -19.19 -14.55 -17.81
C ILE A 323 -18.11 -15.24 -16.98
N VAL A 324 -18.15 -15.11 -15.67
CA VAL A 324 -17.22 -15.79 -14.75
C VAL A 324 -17.95 -16.74 -13.82
N GLY A 325 -17.23 -17.76 -13.36
CA GLY A 325 -17.82 -18.73 -12.44
C GLY A 325 -16.88 -19.87 -12.08
N ASN A 326 -17.47 -20.98 -11.65
CA ASN A 326 -16.76 -22.12 -11.13
C ASN A 326 -17.04 -23.36 -11.97
N VAL A 327 -16.02 -24.16 -12.24
CA VAL A 327 -16.13 -25.41 -13.01
C VAL A 327 -15.33 -26.53 -12.33
N SER A 328 -15.87 -27.74 -12.33
CA SER A 328 -15.22 -28.91 -11.74
C SER A 328 -14.88 -29.95 -12.80
N SER A 329 -13.58 -30.12 -13.10
CA SER A 329 -13.05 -31.16 -13.95
C SER A 329 -12.49 -32.32 -13.12
N GLY A 330 -13.28 -33.39 -12.96
CA GLY A 330 -12.88 -34.55 -12.14
C GLY A 330 -12.98 -34.27 -10.64
N SER A 331 -11.86 -34.33 -9.91
CA SER A 331 -11.80 -34.02 -8.47
C SER A 331 -11.35 -32.59 -8.17
N THR A 332 -11.09 -31.78 -9.19
CA THR A 332 -10.48 -30.45 -9.05
C THR A 332 -11.46 -29.37 -9.51
N GLY A 333 -11.58 -28.30 -8.72
CA GLY A 333 -12.34 -27.08 -9.05
C GLY A 333 -11.42 -25.99 -9.60
N HIS A 334 -11.96 -25.18 -10.51
CA HIS A 334 -11.28 -24.08 -11.18
C HIS A 334 -12.23 -22.88 -11.30
N GLY A 335 -11.67 -21.66 -11.19
CA GLY A 335 -12.35 -20.47 -11.67
C GLY A 335 -12.32 -20.45 -13.20
N PHE A 336 -13.43 -20.08 -13.84
CA PHE A 336 -13.51 -19.90 -15.28
C PHE A 336 -13.86 -18.48 -15.67
N ARG A 337 -13.43 -18.12 -16.88
CA ARG A 337 -13.91 -16.96 -17.65
C ARG A 337 -14.41 -17.47 -19.01
N TRP A 338 -15.56 -16.96 -19.44
CA TRP A 338 -16.22 -17.36 -20.68
C TRP A 338 -16.55 -16.14 -21.52
N THR A 339 -16.30 -16.25 -22.83
CA THR A 339 -16.78 -15.33 -23.87
C THR A 339 -17.35 -16.16 -25.01
N GLU A 340 -18.10 -15.53 -25.92
CA GLU A 340 -18.64 -16.23 -27.09
C GLU A 340 -17.54 -16.68 -28.05
N ASP A 341 -16.46 -15.90 -28.16
CA ASP A 341 -15.33 -16.19 -29.06
C ASP A 341 -14.40 -17.26 -28.49
N ASP A 342 -14.15 -17.25 -27.17
CA ASP A 342 -13.16 -18.14 -26.54
C ASP A 342 -13.79 -19.43 -26.00
N GLY A 343 -15.10 -19.42 -25.71
CA GLY A 343 -15.72 -20.45 -24.88
C GLY A 343 -15.19 -20.39 -23.44
N MET A 344 -15.28 -21.51 -22.71
CA MET A 344 -14.88 -21.58 -21.30
C MET A 344 -13.38 -21.83 -21.16
N LEU A 345 -12.67 -20.87 -20.57
CA LEU A 345 -11.27 -21.00 -20.19
C LEU A 345 -11.13 -20.97 -18.66
N THR A 346 -10.09 -21.62 -18.13
CA THR A 346 -9.66 -21.32 -16.76
C THR A 346 -9.21 -19.86 -16.68
N VAL A 347 -9.25 -19.24 -15.50
CA VAL A 347 -8.72 -17.88 -15.32
C VAL A 347 -7.25 -17.81 -15.75
N GLU A 348 -6.47 -18.84 -15.44
CA GLU A 348 -5.06 -18.94 -15.81
C GLU A 348 -4.87 -19.02 -17.32
N ASP A 349 -5.66 -19.81 -18.03
CA ASP A 349 -5.56 -19.93 -19.49
C ASP A 349 -5.98 -18.64 -20.20
N TRP A 350 -7.02 -17.95 -19.70
CA TRP A 350 -7.35 -16.61 -20.17
C TRP A 350 -6.19 -15.63 -19.97
N LEU A 351 -5.55 -15.66 -18.80
CA LEU A 351 -4.42 -14.79 -18.52
C LEU A 351 -3.22 -15.13 -19.41
N ARG A 352 -2.91 -16.41 -19.64
CA ARG A 352 -1.86 -16.86 -20.57
C ARG A 352 -2.17 -16.41 -22.01
N ALA A 353 -3.42 -16.54 -22.45
CA ALA A 353 -3.88 -16.03 -23.75
C ALA A 353 -3.79 -14.50 -23.84
N SER A 354 -3.92 -13.80 -22.71
CA SER A 354 -3.70 -12.36 -22.58
C SER A 354 -2.22 -11.97 -22.48
N GLY A 355 -1.29 -12.94 -22.45
CA GLY A 355 0.16 -12.71 -22.41
C GLY A 355 0.81 -12.80 -21.03
N ALA A 356 0.09 -13.22 -19.99
CA ALA A 356 0.66 -13.42 -18.66
C ALA A 356 1.57 -14.65 -18.60
N THR A 357 2.62 -14.56 -17.78
CA THR A 357 3.41 -15.73 -17.38
C THR A 357 2.91 -16.22 -16.03
N ILE A 358 2.24 -17.37 -16.01
CA ILE A 358 1.71 -18.01 -14.81
C ILE A 358 2.36 -19.39 -14.70
N VAL A 359 2.69 -19.84 -13.49
CA VAL A 359 3.17 -21.21 -13.24
C VAL A 359 2.23 -22.17 -13.96
N GLY A 360 2.81 -22.97 -14.87
CA GLY A 360 2.08 -24.00 -15.61
C GLY A 360 2.01 -25.31 -14.83
N SER A 361 1.21 -26.24 -15.35
CA SER A 361 1.23 -27.63 -14.90
C SER A 361 2.61 -28.25 -15.06
N HIS A 362 3.06 -28.94 -14.01
CA HIS A 362 4.21 -29.82 -14.13
C HIS A 362 3.93 -30.88 -15.20
N PRO A 363 4.85 -31.14 -16.16
CA PRO A 363 4.68 -32.22 -17.12
C PRO A 363 4.54 -33.55 -16.38
N GLY A 364 3.31 -34.10 -16.36
CA GLY A 364 2.98 -35.35 -15.65
C GLY A 364 1.88 -35.23 -14.59
N GLU A 365 1.51 -34.02 -14.16
CA GLU A 365 0.39 -33.79 -13.23
C GLU A 365 -0.58 -32.70 -13.76
N PRO A 366 -1.39 -32.99 -14.78
CA PRO A 366 -2.30 -32.00 -15.38
C PRO A 366 -3.34 -31.46 -14.39
N ASN A 367 -3.73 -32.26 -13.37
CA ASN A 367 -4.82 -31.92 -12.45
C ASN A 367 -4.38 -31.17 -11.16
N ARG A 368 -3.11 -30.76 -11.04
CA ARG A 368 -2.56 -30.16 -9.81
C ARG A 368 -2.01 -28.74 -9.99
N SER A 369 -2.46 -28.01 -11.03
CA SER A 369 -1.65 -26.94 -11.61
C SER A 369 -2.20 -25.51 -11.63
N ASP A 370 -3.50 -25.30 -11.44
CA ASP A 370 -4.08 -23.95 -11.43
C ASP A 370 -4.14 -23.34 -10.01
N ILE A 371 -4.02 -22.03 -9.91
CA ILE A 371 -3.94 -21.30 -8.62
C ILE A 371 -5.34 -21.00 -8.11
N THR A 372 -6.26 -20.69 -9.03
CA THR A 372 -7.63 -20.30 -8.77
C THR A 372 -8.52 -21.51 -8.49
N MET A 373 -9.46 -21.32 -7.57
CA MET A 373 -10.53 -22.26 -7.24
C MET A 373 -11.89 -21.71 -7.66
N THR A 374 -12.11 -20.41 -7.47
CA THR A 374 -13.35 -19.73 -7.86
C THR A 374 -13.10 -18.48 -8.68
N ALA A 375 -14.09 -18.08 -9.47
CA ALA A 375 -14.21 -16.74 -10.04
C ALA A 375 -15.61 -16.21 -9.71
N GLU A 376 -15.67 -15.14 -8.91
CA GLU A 376 -16.89 -14.71 -8.21
C GLU A 376 -17.41 -13.35 -8.70
N ALA A 377 -16.53 -12.49 -9.20
CA ALA A 377 -16.92 -11.18 -9.74
C ALA A 377 -16.04 -10.77 -10.93
N THR A 378 -16.60 -9.95 -11.81
CA THR A 378 -15.88 -9.32 -12.93
C THR A 378 -16.38 -7.90 -13.17
N ASN A 379 -15.52 -7.03 -13.71
CA ASN A 379 -15.84 -5.61 -13.91
C ASN A 379 -16.60 -5.38 -15.24
N GLU A 380 -16.88 -4.11 -15.59
CA GLU A 380 -17.75 -3.75 -16.73
C GLU A 380 -17.35 -4.39 -18.06
N ASP A 381 -16.06 -4.46 -18.36
CA ASP A 381 -15.49 -4.99 -19.61
C ASP A 381 -14.90 -6.40 -19.45
N GLY A 382 -14.98 -6.97 -18.24
CA GLY A 382 -14.42 -8.27 -17.89
C GLY A 382 -12.90 -8.39 -18.05
N SER A 383 -12.17 -7.29 -17.95
CA SER A 383 -10.70 -7.25 -17.87
C SER A 383 -10.15 -7.59 -16.49
N ILE A 384 -10.98 -7.50 -15.44
CA ILE A 384 -10.64 -7.84 -14.06
C ILE A 384 -11.57 -8.96 -13.58
N VAL A 385 -10.98 -9.98 -12.94
CA VAL A 385 -11.70 -11.10 -12.30
C VAL A 385 -11.20 -11.25 -10.88
N ILE A 386 -12.14 -11.42 -9.93
CA ILE A 386 -11.84 -11.64 -8.51
C ILE A 386 -12.46 -12.96 -8.09
N GLY A 387 -11.74 -13.70 -7.26
CA GLY A 387 -12.24 -14.93 -6.66
C GLY A 387 -11.27 -15.46 -5.62
N LEU A 388 -11.36 -16.76 -5.35
CA LEU A 388 -10.54 -17.45 -4.37
C LEU A 388 -9.51 -18.36 -5.02
N THR A 389 -8.31 -18.37 -4.46
CA THR A 389 -7.29 -19.40 -4.73
C THR A 389 -7.66 -20.71 -4.07
N ARG A 390 -6.92 -21.78 -4.35
CA ARG A 390 -7.08 -23.08 -3.66
C ARG A 390 -6.75 -23.05 -2.18
N ASP A 391 -6.02 -22.02 -1.74
CA ASP A 391 -5.66 -21.80 -0.34
C ASP A 391 -6.64 -20.80 0.34
N ASP A 392 -7.82 -20.58 -0.26
CA ASP A 392 -8.87 -19.67 0.18
C ASP A 392 -8.41 -18.19 0.27
N GLU A 393 -7.39 -17.81 -0.49
CA GLU A 393 -6.94 -16.41 -0.59
C GLU A 393 -7.71 -15.66 -1.68
N VAL A 394 -8.09 -14.41 -1.40
CA VAL A 394 -8.65 -13.54 -2.44
C VAL A 394 -7.55 -13.15 -3.43
N TYR A 395 -7.82 -13.34 -4.73
CA TYR A 395 -6.96 -12.90 -5.81
C TYR A 395 -7.62 -11.82 -6.68
N ILE A 396 -6.77 -10.99 -7.29
CA ILE A 396 -7.13 -10.09 -8.39
C ILE A 396 -6.41 -10.60 -9.63
N ALA A 397 -7.16 -10.95 -10.67
CA ALA A 397 -6.66 -11.29 -11.98
C ALA A 397 -6.98 -10.16 -12.96
N ARG A 398 -6.01 -9.76 -13.77
CA ARG A 398 -6.18 -8.73 -14.81
C ARG A 398 -5.61 -9.18 -16.15
N GLY A 399 -6.38 -8.98 -17.21
CA GLY A 399 -5.99 -9.35 -18.57
C GLY A 399 -6.78 -8.57 -19.62
N ASN A 400 -6.90 -9.12 -20.82
CA ASN A 400 -7.66 -8.48 -21.88
C ASN A 400 -9.16 -8.57 -21.58
N GLY A 401 -9.86 -7.43 -21.56
CA GLY A 401 -11.32 -7.32 -21.53
C GLY A 401 -11.94 -7.36 -22.93
N THR A 402 -13.25 -7.21 -23.02
CA THR A 402 -14.01 -7.09 -24.28
C THR A 402 -14.67 -5.72 -24.35
N GLY A 403 -14.44 -4.97 -25.44
CA GLY A 403 -15.00 -3.61 -25.63
C GLY A 403 -14.01 -2.46 -25.38
N PRO A 404 -14.37 -1.21 -25.74
CA PRO A 404 -13.53 -0.05 -25.44
C PRO A 404 -13.42 0.07 -23.93
N THR A 405 -12.19 0.10 -23.41
CA THR A 405 -11.93 0.46 -22.02
C THR A 405 -12.71 1.73 -21.72
N GLY A 406 -13.72 1.64 -20.86
CA GLY A 406 -14.44 2.81 -20.39
C GLY A 406 -13.40 3.79 -19.86
N THR A 407 -13.17 4.90 -20.55
CA THR A 407 -12.38 5.99 -20.01
C THR A 407 -13.06 6.40 -18.71
N GLY A 408 -12.41 6.10 -17.58
CA GLY A 408 -12.63 6.57 -16.23
C GLY A 408 -14.02 7.08 -15.88
N GLY A 409 -14.59 6.51 -14.80
CA GLY A 409 -15.33 7.36 -13.87
C GLY A 409 -14.55 8.66 -13.74
N THR A 410 -15.22 9.78 -14.04
CA THR A 410 -14.62 11.11 -14.07
C THR A 410 -13.65 11.22 -12.90
N GLY A 411 -12.34 11.22 -13.18
CA GLY A 411 -11.37 11.64 -12.19
C GLY A 411 -11.90 12.97 -11.70
N GLY A 412 -12.24 13.03 -10.41
CA GLY A 412 -12.75 14.25 -9.80
C GLY A 412 -11.88 15.37 -10.33
N SER A 413 -12.50 16.33 -11.04
CA SER A 413 -11.82 17.44 -11.71
C SER A 413 -10.64 17.82 -10.83
N GLY A 414 -9.41 17.60 -11.32
CA GLY A 414 -8.21 17.94 -10.57
C GLY A 414 -8.47 19.31 -9.99
N GLY A 415 -8.49 19.40 -8.65
CA GLY A 415 -8.88 20.62 -7.97
C GLY A 415 -8.11 21.73 -8.65
N THR A 416 -8.83 22.65 -9.31
CA THR A 416 -8.23 23.77 -10.01
C THR A 416 -7.17 24.31 -9.08
N GLY A 417 -5.89 24.23 -9.50
CA GLY A 417 -4.80 24.76 -8.71
C GLY A 417 -5.22 26.12 -8.24
N GLY A 418 -5.25 26.32 -6.91
CA GLY A 418 -5.80 27.51 -6.30
C GLY A 418 -5.29 28.71 -7.10
N THR A 419 -6.23 29.46 -7.68
CA THR A 419 -5.93 30.67 -8.46
C THR A 419 -4.86 31.44 -7.72
N GLY A 420 -3.70 31.64 -8.35
CA GLY A 420 -2.68 32.53 -7.82
C GLY A 420 -3.35 33.83 -7.42
N GLY A 421 -3.12 34.26 -6.18
CA GLY A 421 -3.72 35.46 -5.64
C GLY A 421 -3.63 36.60 -6.65
N THR A 422 -4.76 37.26 -6.90
CA THR A 422 -4.87 38.40 -7.79
C THR A 422 -3.73 39.38 -7.51
N GLY A 423 -2.85 39.56 -8.50
CA GLY A 423 -1.88 40.65 -8.47
C GLY A 423 -2.65 41.96 -8.24
N GLY A 424 -2.28 42.69 -7.18
CA GLY A 424 -2.89 43.98 -6.88
C GLY A 424 -2.89 44.87 -8.12
N THR A 425 -4.03 45.49 -8.41
CA THR A 425 -4.19 46.46 -9.50
C THR A 425 -3.07 47.50 -9.45
N GLY A 426 -2.21 47.51 -10.48
CA GLY A 426 -1.34 48.63 -10.75
C GLY A 426 -2.19 49.88 -11.00
N GLY A 427 -1.95 50.94 -10.23
CA GLY A 427 -2.63 52.21 -10.42
C GLY A 427 -2.46 52.72 -11.85
N THR A 428 -3.53 53.25 -12.42
CA THR A 428 -3.55 53.87 -13.74
C THR A 428 -2.52 55.01 -13.80
N GLY A 429 -1.51 54.86 -14.67
CA GLY A 429 -0.69 55.99 -15.10
C GLY A 429 -1.54 57.00 -15.86
N GLY A 430 -1.54 58.25 -15.43
CA GLY A 430 -2.29 59.32 -16.09
C GLY A 430 -1.88 59.49 -17.55
N THR A 431 -2.88 59.67 -18.42
CA THR A 431 -2.70 60.00 -19.84
C THR A 431 -1.90 61.30 -20.01
N GLY A 432 -0.77 61.22 -20.72
CA GLY A 432 -0.09 62.40 -21.26
C GLY A 432 -0.96 63.07 -22.32
N GLY A 433 -1.17 64.38 -22.21
CA GLY A 433 -1.99 65.16 -23.13
C GLY A 433 -1.45 65.15 -24.56
N THR A 434 -2.35 65.05 -25.54
CA THR A 434 -2.08 65.25 -26.96
C THR A 434 -1.69 66.69 -27.24
N GLY A 435 -0.53 66.90 -27.88
CA GLY A 435 -0.14 68.20 -28.41
C GLY A 435 -1.04 68.61 -29.58
N GLY A 436 -1.71 69.75 -29.45
CA GLY A 436 -2.51 70.35 -30.52
C GLY A 436 -1.66 70.87 -31.68
N THR A 437 -2.16 70.68 -32.90
CA THR A 437 -1.58 71.23 -34.13
C THR A 437 -1.87 72.73 -34.26
N GLY A 438 -0.80 73.52 -34.42
CA GLY A 438 -0.70 74.72 -35.24
C GLY A 438 -1.80 75.78 -35.16
N GLY A 439 -1.69 76.70 -34.19
CA GLY A 439 -2.30 78.03 -34.21
C GLY A 439 -1.38 79.04 -33.51
N THR A 440 -1.19 80.19 -34.13
CA THR A 440 -0.26 81.27 -33.77
C THR A 440 -0.27 81.73 -32.31
N GLY A 441 0.94 81.89 -31.74
CA GLY A 441 1.30 82.89 -30.71
C GLY A 441 0.95 82.57 -29.25
N GLY A 442 1.94 82.15 -28.47
CA GLY A 442 1.87 82.16 -27.01
C GLY A 442 2.97 81.32 -26.34
N THR A 443 3.85 81.99 -25.59
CA THR A 443 4.87 81.38 -24.73
C THR A 443 4.28 80.74 -23.47
N GLY A 444 4.81 79.58 -23.09
CA GLY A 444 5.07 79.22 -21.69
C GLY A 444 4.11 78.23 -21.03
N GLY A 445 4.70 77.14 -20.49
CA GLY A 445 4.07 76.26 -19.51
C GLY A 445 5.05 75.21 -19.02
N THR A 446 5.77 75.49 -17.94
CA THR A 446 6.47 74.47 -17.13
C THR A 446 5.48 73.81 -16.16
N GLY A 447 5.64 72.51 -15.94
CA GLY A 447 5.32 71.90 -14.64
C GLY A 447 4.49 70.62 -14.67
N GLY A 448 5.00 69.61 -13.97
CA GLY A 448 4.27 68.40 -13.57
C GLY A 448 5.20 67.30 -13.05
N THR A 449 5.78 67.45 -11.87
CA THR A 449 6.35 66.33 -11.09
C THR A 449 5.25 65.65 -10.28
N GLY A 450 5.23 64.31 -10.26
CA GLY A 450 4.49 63.49 -9.29
C GLY A 450 4.07 62.14 -9.89
N GLY A 451 4.26 60.99 -9.23
CA GLY A 451 4.74 60.74 -7.87
C GLY A 451 5.24 59.29 -7.68
N THR A 452 5.79 59.03 -6.51
CA THR A 452 6.27 57.72 -6.04
C THR A 452 5.17 56.88 -5.40
N GLY A 453 5.14 55.58 -5.68
CA GLY A 453 4.43 54.55 -4.90
C GLY A 453 4.34 53.23 -5.68
N GLY A 454 4.55 52.04 -5.13
CA GLY A 454 4.94 51.60 -3.79
C GLY A 454 5.51 50.17 -3.87
N THR A 455 6.12 49.68 -2.80
CA THR A 455 6.71 48.33 -2.68
C THR A 455 5.64 47.24 -2.59
N GLY A 456 5.77 46.17 -3.38
CA GLY A 456 4.89 44.99 -3.34
C GLY A 456 5.66 43.68 -3.21
N GLY A 457 5.40 42.97 -2.09
CA GLY A 457 5.34 41.52 -1.87
C GLY A 457 6.50 40.60 -2.33
N THR A 458 7.07 39.86 -1.37
CA THR A 458 7.91 38.66 -1.59
C THR A 458 7.16 37.55 -2.32
N GLY A 459 7.73 37.04 -3.41
CA GLY A 459 7.19 35.90 -4.18
C GLY A 459 7.35 34.58 -3.42
N GLY A 460 6.28 33.77 -3.44
CA GLY A 460 6.34 32.37 -3.01
C GLY A 460 7.13 31.53 -4.02
N THR A 461 7.88 30.55 -3.51
CA THR A 461 8.62 29.54 -4.27
C THR A 461 7.68 28.71 -5.14
N GLY A 462 7.96 28.65 -6.44
CA GLY A 462 7.25 27.78 -7.39
C GLY A 462 7.60 26.31 -7.15
N GLY A 463 6.57 25.47 -7.08
CA GLY A 463 6.74 24.02 -7.14
C GLY A 463 7.12 23.60 -8.55
N THR A 464 8.17 22.80 -8.66
CA THR A 464 8.50 22.04 -9.87
C THR A 464 7.48 20.91 -10.03
N GLY A 465 6.58 21.06 -11.01
CA GLY A 465 5.71 19.97 -11.46
C GLY A 465 6.52 19.02 -12.34
N GLY A 466 6.75 17.80 -11.85
CA GLY A 466 7.19 16.69 -12.68
C GLY A 466 6.07 16.28 -13.64
N THR A 467 6.45 16.07 -14.90
CA THR A 467 5.59 15.55 -15.97
C THR A 467 5.00 14.19 -15.60
N GLY A 468 3.67 14.11 -15.47
CA GLY A 468 2.95 12.85 -15.43
C GLY A 468 3.15 12.09 -16.74
N GLY A 469 3.71 10.89 -16.66
CA GLY A 469 3.75 9.96 -17.78
C GLY A 469 2.33 9.62 -18.24
N THR A 470 2.16 9.41 -19.54
CA THR A 470 0.98 8.79 -20.13
C THR A 470 0.59 7.56 -19.32
N GLY A 471 -0.65 7.51 -18.81
CA GLY A 471 -1.15 6.40 -17.99
C GLY A 471 -0.88 5.07 -18.68
N GLY A 472 0.04 4.29 -18.13
CA GLY A 472 0.31 2.94 -18.61
C GLY A 472 -0.96 2.12 -18.50
N THR A 473 -1.30 1.37 -19.54
CA THR A 473 -2.18 0.21 -19.37
C THR A 473 -1.46 -0.72 -18.38
N GLY A 474 -2.05 -1.00 -17.23
CA GLY A 474 -1.42 -1.94 -16.28
C GLY A 474 -1.24 -3.32 -16.92
N GLY A 475 -0.30 -4.10 -16.39
CA GLY A 475 0.11 -5.37 -17.00
C GLY A 475 -0.94 -6.48 -16.90
N THR A 476 -0.56 -7.70 -17.29
CA THR A 476 -1.43 -8.89 -17.29
C THR A 476 -0.90 -9.89 -16.26
N GLY A 477 -1.75 -10.35 -15.34
CA GLY A 477 -1.35 -11.34 -14.35
C GLY A 477 -2.38 -11.56 -13.26
N LEU A 478 -2.00 -12.35 -12.25
CA LEU A 478 -2.81 -12.68 -11.08
C LEU A 478 -2.01 -12.41 -9.82
N ILE A 479 -2.58 -11.73 -8.83
CA ILE A 479 -1.94 -11.46 -7.54
C ILE A 479 -2.91 -11.68 -6.40
N THR A 480 -2.43 -12.17 -5.26
CA THR A 480 -3.23 -12.24 -4.03
C THR A 480 -3.15 -10.92 -3.27
N LEU A 481 -4.19 -10.56 -2.52
CA LEU A 481 -4.19 -9.29 -1.77
C LEU A 481 -3.01 -9.19 -0.79
N GLN A 482 -2.56 -10.33 -0.24
CA GLN A 482 -1.39 -10.39 0.62
C GLN A 482 -0.09 -10.05 -0.13
N SER A 483 0.12 -10.63 -1.31
CA SER A 483 1.31 -10.32 -2.12
C SER A 483 1.29 -8.86 -2.61
N LEU A 484 0.11 -8.32 -2.94
CA LEU A 484 -0.03 -6.93 -3.35
C LEU A 484 0.34 -5.98 -2.20
N GLY A 485 -0.28 -6.15 -1.03
CA GLY A 485 -0.03 -5.28 0.13
C GLY A 485 1.41 -5.33 0.63
N SER A 486 1.99 -6.53 0.72
CA SER A 486 3.37 -6.72 1.20
C SER A 486 4.42 -6.08 0.27
N SER A 487 4.26 -6.24 -1.05
CA SER A 487 5.18 -5.62 -2.00
C SER A 487 5.03 -4.10 -2.06
N LEU A 488 3.81 -3.55 -2.04
CA LEU A 488 3.60 -2.11 -2.01
C LEU A 488 4.18 -1.47 -0.73
N GLY A 489 4.04 -2.14 0.41
CA GLY A 489 4.60 -1.68 1.69
C GLY A 489 6.13 -1.64 1.69
N SER A 490 6.78 -2.57 0.97
CA SER A 490 8.24 -2.62 0.93
C SER A 490 8.87 -1.42 0.21
N ALA A 491 8.13 -0.69 -0.64
CA ALA A 491 8.62 0.54 -1.26
C ALA A 491 8.94 1.64 -0.23
N GLY A 492 8.33 1.61 0.97
CA GLY A 492 8.67 2.50 2.08
C GLY A 492 10.08 2.29 2.63
N ALA A 493 10.72 1.14 2.37
CA ALA A 493 12.10 0.88 2.76
C ALA A 493 13.07 1.88 2.12
N THR A 494 12.85 2.28 0.86
CA THR A 494 13.69 3.24 0.13
C THR A 494 13.78 4.58 0.87
N ASN A 495 12.66 5.11 1.36
CA ASN A 495 12.68 6.38 2.10
C ASN A 495 13.36 6.23 3.47
N THR A 496 13.15 5.09 4.14
CA THR A 496 13.86 4.78 5.39
C THR A 496 15.38 4.77 5.17
N MET A 497 15.87 4.20 4.06
CA MET A 497 17.30 4.26 3.69
C MET A 497 17.79 5.67 3.40
N ALA A 498 16.99 6.49 2.71
CA ALA A 498 17.36 7.87 2.40
C ALA A 498 17.51 8.71 3.68
N VAL A 499 16.57 8.60 4.62
CA VAL A 499 16.65 9.25 5.95
C VAL A 499 17.88 8.78 6.73
N LYS A 500 18.19 7.48 6.68
CA LYS A 500 19.38 6.91 7.33
C LYS A 500 20.68 7.43 6.74
N SER A 501 20.74 7.54 5.42
CA SER A 501 21.91 8.10 4.73
C SER A 501 22.19 9.51 5.26
N MET A 502 21.15 10.34 5.44
CA MET A 502 21.28 11.63 6.12
C MET A 502 21.78 11.49 7.57
N GLY A 503 21.25 10.55 8.34
CA GLY A 503 21.71 10.26 9.70
C GLY A 503 23.21 9.94 9.78
N VAL A 504 23.74 9.11 8.87
CA VAL A 504 25.17 8.76 8.82
C VAL A 504 26.02 9.91 8.29
N ILE A 505 25.53 10.72 7.33
CA ILE A 505 26.22 11.95 6.90
C ILE A 505 26.43 12.93 8.05
N VAL A 506 25.44 13.04 8.95
CA VAL A 506 25.45 13.96 10.10
C VAL A 506 26.23 13.38 11.30
N ASN A 507 26.08 12.08 11.57
CA ASN A 507 26.52 11.43 12.82
C ASN A 507 27.57 10.30 12.64
N GLY A 508 27.96 9.97 11.40
CA GLY A 508 28.96 8.96 11.02
C GLY A 508 30.38 9.53 11.02
N ALA A 509 30.97 9.77 9.85
CA ALA A 509 32.32 10.32 9.68
C ALA A 509 32.48 11.69 10.36
N GLY A 510 31.36 12.40 10.55
CA GLY A 510 31.26 13.66 11.27
C GLY A 510 31.00 13.55 12.79
N SER A 511 31.05 12.34 13.38
CA SER A 511 30.69 12.08 14.79
C SER A 511 31.57 12.81 15.81
N ARG A 512 32.79 13.19 15.41
CA ARG A 512 33.79 13.86 16.26
C ARG A 512 34.23 15.17 15.62
N PRO A 513 33.34 16.17 15.52
CA PRO A 513 33.61 17.40 14.78
C PRO A 513 34.79 18.19 15.36
N LEU A 514 34.98 18.15 16.69
CA LEU A 514 36.07 18.85 17.37
C LEU A 514 37.46 18.27 17.07
N ASP A 515 37.56 17.05 16.54
CA ASP A 515 38.84 16.51 16.10
C ASP A 515 39.36 17.30 14.89
N ARG A 516 38.48 17.89 14.07
CA ARG A 516 38.83 18.65 12.85
C ARG A 516 39.30 20.07 13.12
N ARG A 517 39.50 20.47 14.38
CA ARG A 517 39.96 21.81 14.74
C ARG A 517 41.38 22.09 14.19
N ALA A 518 41.59 23.29 13.67
CA ALA A 518 42.88 23.84 13.29
C ALA A 518 43.34 24.86 14.35
N PRO A 519 44.64 25.12 14.50
CA PRO A 519 45.14 26.28 15.22
C PRO A 519 44.62 27.60 14.62
N GLU A 520 44.62 28.68 15.40
CA GLU A 520 44.20 29.99 14.92
C GLU A 520 45.00 30.43 13.68
N GLY A 521 44.30 30.94 12.66
CA GLY A 521 44.90 31.39 11.41
C GLY A 521 45.36 30.27 10.48
N LYS A 522 45.00 29.01 10.76
CA LYS A 522 45.40 27.83 9.98
C LYS A 522 44.24 27.20 9.24
N PHE A 523 44.59 26.55 8.13
CA PHE A 523 43.67 25.70 7.38
C PHE A 523 43.75 24.26 7.87
N THR A 524 42.64 23.56 7.72
CA THR A 524 42.56 22.10 7.82
C THR A 524 41.90 21.57 6.57
N MET A 525 42.36 20.43 6.08
CA MET A 525 41.76 19.72 4.97
C MET A 525 41.68 18.24 5.33
N TRP A 526 40.60 17.57 4.92
CA TRP A 526 40.48 16.14 5.13
C TRP A 526 39.77 15.44 3.98
N VAL A 527 40.05 14.14 3.89
CA VAL A 527 39.29 13.18 3.11
C VAL A 527 38.88 12.04 4.03
N GLY A 528 37.63 11.60 3.93
CA GLY A 528 37.15 10.51 4.76
C GLY A 528 35.96 9.79 4.15
N GLY A 529 35.55 8.72 4.80
CA GLY A 529 34.38 7.94 4.38
C GLY A 529 33.91 7.00 5.47
N ASP A 530 32.67 6.54 5.32
CA ASP A 530 32.08 5.47 6.11
C ASP A 530 31.66 4.33 5.19
N TRP A 531 31.83 3.09 5.64
CA TRP A 531 31.33 1.89 4.95
C TRP A 531 30.74 0.93 5.96
N GLY A 532 29.49 0.53 5.77
CA GLY A 532 28.76 -0.27 6.75
C GLY A 532 27.72 -1.19 6.14
N ARG A 533 27.15 -2.00 7.02
CA ARG A 533 26.00 -2.85 6.76
C ARG A 533 24.86 -2.51 7.71
N ASP A 534 23.64 -2.74 7.24
CA ASP A 534 22.41 -2.65 8.01
C ASP A 534 21.67 -3.99 7.91
N ASP A 535 21.87 -4.81 8.94
CA ASP A 535 21.26 -6.13 9.10
C ASP A 535 20.22 -6.10 10.25
N HIS A 536 19.74 -4.91 10.65
CA HIS A 536 18.81 -4.78 11.77
C HIS A 536 17.37 -5.03 11.32
N GLY A 537 16.67 -5.95 12.00
CA GLY A 537 15.29 -6.31 11.67
C GLY A 537 15.26 -7.10 10.36
N SER A 538 14.33 -6.76 9.47
CA SER A 538 14.24 -7.41 8.14
C SER A 538 15.01 -6.70 7.05
N ARG A 539 16.04 -5.96 7.44
CA ARG A 539 16.85 -5.16 6.53
C ARG A 539 18.11 -5.95 6.24
N ASP A 540 18.51 -5.98 4.98
CA ASP A 540 19.77 -6.53 4.51
C ASP A 540 20.28 -5.57 3.43
N GLY A 541 21.22 -4.73 3.83
CA GLY A 541 21.66 -3.61 3.00
C GLY A 541 23.05 -3.10 3.35
N SER A 542 23.65 -2.42 2.39
CA SER A 542 24.95 -1.77 2.55
C SER A 542 24.83 -0.26 2.38
N LEU A 543 25.71 0.48 3.05
CA LEU A 543 25.77 1.94 3.00
C LEU A 543 27.24 2.34 2.89
N GLY A 544 27.53 3.29 2.02
CA GLY A 544 28.84 3.91 1.91
C GLY A 544 28.75 5.41 1.65
N LEU A 545 29.66 6.18 2.22
CA LEU A 545 29.86 7.58 1.86
C LEU A 545 31.34 7.93 1.77
N GLY A 546 31.64 8.97 0.98
CA GLY A 546 32.95 9.60 0.92
C GLY A 546 32.81 11.12 0.94
N GLU A 547 33.70 11.80 1.68
CA GLU A 547 33.75 13.25 1.75
C GLU A 547 35.15 13.82 1.59
N ILE A 548 35.17 15.05 1.09
CA ILE A 548 36.30 15.97 1.18
C ILE A 548 35.83 17.23 1.90
N GLY A 549 36.66 17.75 2.79
CA GLY A 549 36.34 18.97 3.51
C GLY A 549 37.54 19.88 3.71
N VAL A 550 37.23 21.17 3.88
CA VAL A 550 38.19 22.22 4.18
C VAL A 550 37.64 23.08 5.30
N GLY A 551 38.53 23.52 6.18
CA GLY A 551 38.18 24.40 7.28
C GLY A 551 39.23 25.48 7.49
N TYR A 552 38.80 26.62 8.03
CA TYR A 552 39.69 27.70 8.42
C TYR A 552 39.30 28.24 9.80
N ASN A 553 40.28 28.37 10.68
CA ASN A 553 40.07 28.92 12.02
C ASN A 553 40.37 30.42 12.08
N PHE A 554 39.33 31.22 12.33
CA PHE A 554 39.42 32.68 12.43
C PHE A 554 39.80 33.18 13.84
N GLY A 555 39.98 32.28 14.81
CA GLY A 555 40.20 32.60 16.23
C GLY A 555 38.97 32.21 17.05
N PRO A 556 37.94 33.06 17.17
CA PRO A 556 36.76 32.77 17.97
C PRO A 556 35.85 31.69 17.35
N VAL A 557 35.96 31.47 16.04
CA VAL A 557 35.18 30.49 15.29
C VAL A 557 36.01 29.86 14.18
N GLN A 558 35.85 28.56 13.98
CA GLN A 558 36.30 27.84 12.80
C GLN A 558 35.09 27.53 11.92
N LEU A 559 35.22 27.76 10.61
CA LEU A 559 34.22 27.40 9.62
C LEU A 559 34.76 26.29 8.72
N ASN A 560 33.91 25.30 8.47
CA ASN A 560 34.18 24.09 7.72
C ASN A 560 33.16 23.96 6.58
N GLY A 561 33.64 23.65 5.37
CA GLY A 561 32.82 23.30 4.22
C GLY A 561 33.16 21.88 3.75
N VAL A 562 32.13 21.09 3.44
CA VAL A 562 32.26 19.68 3.06
C VAL A 562 31.43 19.42 1.81
N ALA A 563 31.98 18.63 0.90
CA ALA A 563 31.25 18.02 -0.20
C ALA A 563 31.48 16.51 -0.17
N GLY A 564 30.44 15.74 -0.44
CA GLY A 564 30.54 14.29 -0.43
C GLY A 564 29.48 13.61 -1.28
N TYR A 565 29.59 12.29 -1.33
CA TYR A 565 28.68 11.41 -2.04
C TYR A 565 28.34 10.22 -1.15
N THR A 566 27.10 9.77 -1.21
CA THR A 566 26.61 8.60 -0.47
C THR A 566 25.90 7.65 -1.43
N GLY A 567 26.00 6.36 -1.16
CA GLY A 567 25.27 5.29 -1.82
C GLY A 567 24.77 4.29 -0.78
N ALA A 568 23.54 3.83 -0.94
CA ALA A 568 22.94 2.80 -0.09
C ALA A 568 22.12 1.84 -0.95
N GLU A 569 22.22 0.55 -0.65
CA GLU A 569 21.44 -0.51 -1.30
C GLU A 569 20.75 -1.36 -0.24
N GLN A 570 19.55 -1.85 -0.54
CA GLN A 570 18.81 -2.76 0.34
C GLN A 570 18.04 -3.78 -0.48
N THR A 571 18.10 -5.04 -0.04
CA THR A 571 17.24 -6.10 -0.56
C THR A 571 15.87 -6.04 0.13
N THR A 572 14.80 -6.08 -0.64
CA THR A 572 13.42 -6.05 -0.18
C THR A 572 12.74 -7.41 -0.42
N VAL A 573 11.42 -7.47 -0.23
CA VAL A 573 10.66 -8.73 -0.32
C VAL A 573 10.91 -9.44 -1.65
N LEU A 574 10.98 -10.77 -1.62
CA LEU A 574 11.19 -11.62 -2.80
C LEU A 574 12.43 -11.25 -3.63
N GLY A 575 13.46 -10.68 -3.00
CA GLY A 575 14.69 -10.28 -3.68
C GLY A 575 14.56 -9.01 -4.52
N GLY A 576 13.53 -8.19 -4.28
CA GLY A 576 13.47 -6.83 -4.83
C GLY A 576 14.62 -5.98 -4.30
N SER A 577 14.82 -4.79 -4.86
CA SER A 577 15.94 -3.93 -4.48
C SER A 577 15.56 -2.47 -4.44
N SER A 578 16.16 -1.74 -3.52
CA SER A 578 16.14 -0.28 -3.48
C SER A 578 17.57 0.23 -3.44
N GLU A 579 17.91 1.13 -4.34
CA GLU A 579 19.21 1.79 -4.39
C GLU A 579 19.02 3.30 -4.27
N VAL A 580 19.77 3.96 -3.39
CA VAL A 580 19.77 5.41 -3.21
C VAL A 580 21.17 5.91 -3.43
N GLN A 581 21.32 6.93 -4.28
CA GLN A 581 22.58 7.58 -4.55
C GLN A 581 22.41 9.10 -4.48
N ALA A 582 23.26 9.78 -3.72
CA ALA A 582 23.11 11.22 -3.53
C ALA A 582 24.42 11.95 -3.24
N GLY A 583 24.53 13.16 -3.79
CA GLY A 583 25.54 14.14 -3.40
C GLY A 583 25.07 14.95 -2.19
N TYR A 584 26.00 15.35 -1.34
CA TYR A 584 25.69 16.22 -0.20
C TYR A 584 26.73 17.31 0.02
N VAL A 585 26.28 18.38 0.67
CA VAL A 585 27.14 19.46 1.16
C VAL A 585 26.90 19.71 2.64
N LYS A 586 27.96 20.03 3.38
CA LYS A 586 27.86 20.47 4.78
C LYS A 586 28.54 21.79 5.00
N LEU A 587 27.93 22.62 5.84
CA LEU A 587 28.54 23.79 6.43
C LEU A 587 28.56 23.60 7.95
N GLU A 588 29.73 23.72 8.56
CA GLU A 588 29.91 23.50 10.00
C GLU A 588 30.66 24.67 10.63
N ALA A 589 30.15 25.16 11.76
CA ALA A 589 30.77 26.19 12.58
C ALA A 589 31.13 25.60 13.94
N ILE A 590 32.38 25.83 14.37
CA ILE A 590 32.91 25.36 15.65
C ILE A 590 33.37 26.58 16.43
N GLY A 591 32.84 26.78 17.63
CA GLY A 591 33.17 27.92 18.48
C GLY A 591 33.43 27.52 19.92
N GLN A 592 34.39 28.18 20.56
CA GLN A 592 34.63 28.00 21.98
C GLN A 592 33.68 28.86 22.80
N ILE A 593 33.01 28.26 23.78
CA ILE A 593 32.07 28.96 24.66
C ILE A 593 32.78 29.42 25.93
N THR A 594 33.56 28.54 26.55
CA THR A 594 34.34 28.85 27.77
C THR A 594 35.50 27.87 27.96
N GLY A 595 36.46 28.21 28.82
CA GLY A 595 37.68 27.43 29.08
C GLY A 595 38.82 27.77 28.13
N ASP A 596 39.71 26.81 27.90
CA ASP A 596 40.84 26.93 26.96
C ASP A 596 40.83 25.81 25.89
N ALA A 597 41.80 25.85 24.98
CA ALA A 597 41.87 24.91 23.86
C ALA A 597 42.00 23.43 24.28
N ASN A 598 42.54 23.18 25.48
CA ASN A 598 42.81 21.85 26.03
C ASN A 598 41.67 21.36 26.93
N SER A 599 41.03 22.24 27.69
CA SER A 599 39.85 21.95 28.50
C SER A 599 38.85 23.09 28.46
N GLY A 600 37.70 22.85 27.84
CA GLY A 600 36.69 23.89 27.65
C GLY A 600 35.41 23.38 27.00
N LEU A 601 34.36 24.19 27.12
CA LEU A 601 33.08 23.93 26.49
C LEU A 601 33.07 24.49 25.08
N TRP A 602 32.71 23.66 24.11
CA TRP A 602 32.63 23.98 22.69
C TRP A 602 31.22 23.78 22.16
N GLY A 603 30.82 24.66 21.24
CA GLY A 603 29.60 24.54 20.46
C GLY A 603 29.93 24.20 19.01
N VAL A 604 29.13 23.30 18.43
CA VAL A 604 29.17 22.97 17.00
C VAL A 604 27.78 23.10 16.42
N MET A 605 27.68 23.79 15.28
CA MET A 605 26.46 23.88 14.47
C MET A 605 26.77 23.40 13.06
N THR A 606 25.94 22.52 12.52
CA THR A 606 26.10 21.99 11.16
C THR A 606 24.79 22.04 10.41
N GLY A 607 24.83 22.54 9.18
CA GLY A 607 23.76 22.41 8.20
C GLY A 607 24.20 21.49 7.07
N THR A 608 23.31 20.60 6.64
CA THR A 608 23.53 19.62 5.58
C THR A 608 22.43 19.74 4.53
N GLY A 609 22.78 19.65 3.25
CA GLY A 609 21.86 19.44 2.14
C GLY A 609 22.25 18.19 1.35
N LEU A 610 21.26 17.46 0.84
CA LEU A 610 21.38 16.19 0.14
C LEU A 610 20.49 16.22 -1.12
N TRP A 611 21.04 15.82 -2.26
CA TRP A 611 20.31 15.71 -3.53
C TRP A 611 20.81 14.51 -4.32
N GLY A 612 19.89 13.74 -4.88
CA GLY A 612 20.21 12.50 -5.58
C GLY A 612 19.01 11.84 -6.20
N ASN A 613 19.14 10.55 -6.46
CA ASN A 613 18.10 9.72 -7.04
C ASN A 613 17.99 8.39 -6.28
N ALA A 614 16.86 7.72 -6.47
CA ALA A 614 16.62 6.37 -6.02
C ALA A 614 16.07 5.53 -7.16
N ASP A 615 16.58 4.31 -7.28
CA ASP A 615 16.10 3.28 -8.20
C ASP A 615 15.45 2.17 -7.38
N ILE A 616 14.23 1.77 -7.77
CA ILE A 616 13.40 0.80 -7.06
C ILE A 616 13.04 -0.34 -8.02
N ALA A 617 13.26 -1.58 -7.59
CA ALA A 617 12.75 -2.79 -8.20
C ALA A 617 11.87 -3.52 -7.17
N ARG A 618 10.55 -3.44 -7.36
CA ARG A 618 9.56 -4.06 -6.48
C ARG A 618 9.17 -5.42 -7.03
N ASN A 619 9.53 -6.46 -6.27
CA ASN A 619 9.15 -7.83 -6.58
C ASN A 619 7.85 -8.22 -5.88
N TYR A 620 7.02 -9.00 -6.56
CA TYR A 620 5.78 -9.58 -6.03
C TYR A 620 5.52 -10.94 -6.66
N LEU A 621 4.72 -11.78 -6.01
CA LEU A 621 4.26 -13.02 -6.63
C LEU A 621 3.11 -12.70 -7.57
N SER A 622 3.31 -12.92 -8.87
CA SER A 622 2.25 -12.96 -9.86
C SER A 622 2.14 -14.32 -10.50
N GLY A 623 0.94 -14.92 -10.47
CA GLY A 623 0.70 -16.23 -11.06
C GLY A 623 1.63 -17.32 -10.54
N GLY A 624 2.05 -17.24 -9.27
CA GLY A 624 2.97 -18.19 -8.62
C GLY A 624 4.46 -17.99 -8.96
N LEU A 625 4.80 -16.98 -9.77
CA LEU A 625 6.17 -16.60 -10.11
C LEU A 625 6.50 -15.23 -9.51
N VAL A 626 7.79 -14.97 -9.30
CA VAL A 626 8.25 -13.61 -8.98
C VAL A 626 8.18 -12.78 -10.26
N ASP A 627 7.46 -11.66 -10.18
CA ASP A 627 7.39 -10.63 -11.20
C ASP A 627 7.88 -9.30 -10.60
N THR A 628 8.33 -8.39 -11.46
CA THR A 628 9.05 -7.17 -11.05
C THR A 628 8.51 -5.94 -11.74
N SER A 629 8.17 -4.92 -10.96
CA SER A 629 7.95 -3.55 -11.42
C SER A 629 9.12 -2.67 -11.02
N THR A 630 9.50 -1.72 -11.87
CA THR A 630 10.69 -0.87 -11.67
C THR A 630 10.35 0.60 -11.77
N GLY A 631 10.96 1.45 -10.95
CA GLY A 631 10.76 2.89 -10.97
C GLY A 631 12.01 3.64 -10.50
N SER A 632 12.10 4.91 -10.87
CA SER A 632 13.18 5.81 -10.46
C SER A 632 12.60 7.14 -10.00
N THR A 633 13.22 7.78 -9.03
CA THR A 633 12.73 9.05 -8.47
C THR A 633 13.84 9.89 -7.85
N ASP A 634 13.56 11.17 -7.62
CA ASP A 634 14.50 12.09 -6.98
C ASP A 634 14.51 11.92 -5.45
N VAL A 635 15.67 12.15 -4.84
CA VAL A 635 15.87 12.18 -3.38
C VAL A 635 16.40 13.56 -3.00
N GLU A 636 15.71 14.24 -2.10
CA GLU A 636 16.15 15.53 -1.55
C GLU A 636 16.06 15.53 -0.04
N GLY A 637 17.03 16.14 0.64
CA GLY A 637 16.98 16.24 2.08
C GLY A 637 17.81 17.38 2.64
N TYR A 638 17.51 17.74 3.88
CA TYR A 638 18.32 18.67 4.66
C TYR A 638 18.40 18.22 6.10
N GLY A 639 19.45 18.64 6.77
CA GLY A 639 19.68 18.35 8.18
C GLY A 639 20.33 19.51 8.90
N VAL A 640 20.02 19.64 10.19
CA VAL A 640 20.68 20.54 11.12
C VAL A 640 21.11 19.78 12.36
N ARG A 641 22.30 20.08 12.87
CA ARG A 641 22.86 19.47 14.07
C ARG A 641 23.44 20.56 14.97
N ALA A 642 23.11 20.50 16.25
CA ALA A 642 23.67 21.33 17.30
C ALA A 642 24.31 20.43 18.37
N ARG A 643 25.59 20.63 18.66
CA ARG A 643 26.33 19.85 19.65
C ARG A 643 27.01 20.76 20.66
N LEU A 644 26.93 20.37 21.93
CA LEU A 644 27.72 20.92 23.02
C LEU A 644 28.65 19.83 23.55
N GLN A 645 29.94 20.09 23.58
CA GLN A 645 30.95 19.14 24.04
C GLN A 645 31.94 19.82 24.96
N TRP A 646 32.18 19.23 26.12
CA TRP A 646 33.21 19.69 27.03
C TRP A 646 34.49 18.89 26.79
N GLU A 647 35.48 19.52 26.18
CA GLU A 647 36.76 18.88 25.88
C GLU A 647 37.53 18.60 27.17
N ASN A 648 37.96 17.34 27.35
CA ASN A 648 38.74 16.89 28.51
C ASN A 648 38.19 17.39 29.86
N LEU A 649 36.88 17.30 30.08
CA LEU A 649 36.28 17.58 31.40
C LEU A 649 36.89 16.65 32.47
N ILE A 650 37.05 15.38 32.09
CA ILE A 650 37.89 14.41 32.77
C ILE A 650 39.08 14.17 31.83
N PRO A 651 40.31 13.98 32.32
CA PRO A 651 41.47 13.77 31.45
C PRO A 651 41.18 12.69 30.39
N HIS A 652 41.33 13.05 29.11
CA HIS A 652 41.09 12.19 27.94
C HIS A 652 39.64 11.82 27.66
N ILE A 653 38.66 12.36 28.38
CA ILE A 653 37.24 12.07 28.23
C ILE A 653 36.46 13.38 28.06
N SER A 654 35.75 13.47 26.94
CA SER A 654 34.96 14.63 26.53
C SER A 654 33.47 14.26 26.47
N PRO A 655 32.66 14.58 27.50
CA PRO A 655 31.22 14.39 27.43
C PRO A 655 30.57 15.37 26.46
N TYR A 656 29.48 14.95 25.82
CA TYR A 656 28.71 15.77 24.90
C TYR A 656 27.21 15.49 24.97
N GLY A 657 26.44 16.49 24.54
CA GLY A 657 25.03 16.38 24.19
C GLY A 657 24.81 17.00 22.82
N GLU A 658 23.93 16.39 22.03
CA GLU A 658 23.67 16.78 20.66
C GLU A 658 22.18 16.65 20.34
N LEU A 659 21.66 17.60 19.57
CA LEU A 659 20.33 17.58 19.00
C LEU A 659 20.47 17.70 17.49
N SER A 660 19.82 16.80 16.76
CA SER A 660 19.76 16.85 15.30
C SER A 660 18.34 16.75 14.80
N TYR A 661 18.07 17.42 13.69
CA TYR A 661 16.84 17.31 12.92
C TYR A 661 17.22 17.09 11.47
N ALA A 662 16.65 16.08 10.84
CA ALA A 662 16.80 15.79 9.43
C ALA A 662 15.42 15.60 8.80
N ARG A 663 15.27 16.02 7.55
CA ARG A 663 14.11 15.71 6.72
C ARG A 663 14.59 15.27 5.35
N THR A 664 14.08 14.15 4.88
CA THR A 664 14.38 13.60 3.55
C THR A 664 13.08 13.26 2.85
N CYS A 665 13.02 13.54 1.56
CA CYS A 665 11.87 13.34 0.70
C CYS A 665 12.29 12.52 -0.51
N LEU A 666 11.51 11.49 -0.77
CA LEU A 666 11.48 10.74 -2.01
C LEU A 666 10.40 11.36 -2.92
N GLY A 667 10.75 11.68 -4.16
CA GLY A 667 9.81 12.19 -5.15
C GLY A 667 8.72 11.18 -5.51
N ALA A 668 7.60 11.66 -6.06
CA ALA A 668 6.59 10.78 -6.64
C ALA A 668 7.14 10.08 -7.90
N TYR A 669 6.75 8.83 -8.13
CA TYR A 669 7.18 8.08 -9.31
C TYR A 669 6.12 7.07 -9.76
N THR A 670 6.21 6.64 -11.01
CA THR A 670 5.37 5.59 -11.55
C THR A 670 6.24 4.46 -12.03
N GLU A 671 5.95 3.26 -11.52
CA GLU A 671 6.65 2.07 -11.94
C GLU A 671 6.26 1.67 -13.37
N THR A 672 7.17 0.95 -14.01
CA THR A 672 7.01 0.32 -15.32
C THR A 672 7.41 -1.15 -15.25
N GLY A 673 6.84 -1.96 -16.14
CA GLY A 673 7.06 -3.40 -16.14
C GLY A 673 6.25 -4.14 -15.08
N GLY A 674 6.18 -5.47 -15.24
CA GLY A 674 5.41 -6.38 -14.41
C GLY A 674 3.88 -6.25 -14.59
N ALA A 675 3.14 -7.17 -13.98
CA ALA A 675 1.69 -7.27 -14.07
C ALA A 675 0.94 -6.19 -13.28
N PHE A 676 1.49 -5.74 -12.15
CA PHE A 676 0.83 -4.82 -11.20
C PHE A 676 1.71 -3.60 -10.87
N PRO A 677 2.08 -2.75 -11.85
CA PRO A 677 2.85 -1.54 -11.57
C PRO A 677 2.02 -0.53 -10.75
N ALA A 678 2.71 0.27 -9.94
CA ALA A 678 2.12 1.28 -9.07
C ALA A 678 2.70 2.68 -9.31
N ALA A 679 1.86 3.69 -9.15
CA ALA A 679 2.23 5.09 -9.06
C ALA A 679 2.29 5.50 -7.59
N PHE A 680 3.49 5.76 -7.07
CA PHE A 680 3.71 6.20 -5.69
C PHE A 680 3.70 7.71 -5.60
N ASN A 681 3.03 8.25 -4.58
CA ASN A 681 3.12 9.65 -4.21
C ASN A 681 4.47 9.95 -3.56
N SER A 682 4.82 11.24 -3.48
CA SER A 682 6.01 11.68 -2.75
C SER A 682 5.93 11.27 -1.27
N LEU A 683 7.04 10.79 -0.73
CA LEU A 683 7.12 10.32 0.65
C LEU A 683 8.23 11.08 1.38
N CYS A 684 7.89 11.78 2.46
CA CYS A 684 8.86 12.55 3.24
C CYS A 684 8.85 12.10 4.69
N ASP A 685 10.02 11.80 5.24
CA ASP A 685 10.16 11.51 6.68
C ASP A 685 11.15 12.47 7.34
N ALA A 686 10.89 12.72 8.63
CA ALA A 686 11.76 13.51 9.49
C ALA A 686 12.33 12.65 10.62
N SER A 687 13.56 12.94 11.03
CA SER A 687 14.21 12.36 12.20
C SER A 687 14.69 13.47 13.12
N THR A 688 14.17 13.52 14.33
CA THR A 688 14.64 14.36 15.42
C THR A 688 15.30 13.45 16.45
N GLU A 689 16.58 13.65 16.69
CA GLU A 689 17.36 12.80 17.58
C GLU A 689 18.08 13.64 18.62
N VAL A 690 18.01 13.19 19.87
CA VAL A 690 18.93 13.61 20.92
C VAL A 690 19.97 12.51 21.14
N ARG A 691 21.24 12.93 21.19
CA ARG A 691 22.38 12.05 21.45
C ARG A 691 23.13 12.58 22.66
N TYR A 692 23.54 11.69 23.54
CA TYR A 692 24.35 12.03 24.70
C TYR A 692 25.38 10.94 24.94
N GLY A 693 26.60 11.34 25.21
CA GLY A 693 27.69 10.39 25.26
C GLY A 693 29.01 11.00 25.67
N PHE A 694 30.06 10.23 25.47
CA PHE A 694 31.41 10.67 25.71
C PHE A 694 32.36 10.15 24.63
N ASP A 695 33.28 11.02 24.27
CA ASP A 695 34.40 10.72 23.41
C ASP A 695 35.66 10.56 24.24
N ALA A 696 36.38 9.46 24.05
CA ALA A 696 37.68 9.21 24.65
C ALA A 696 38.79 9.42 23.61
N ARG A 697 39.93 9.99 24.05
CA ARG A 697 41.15 10.11 23.24
C ARG A 697 42.38 9.94 24.12
N TYR A 698 42.90 8.71 24.15
CA TYR A 698 43.97 8.31 25.06
C TYR A 698 45.32 8.19 24.31
N PRO A 699 46.35 8.96 24.69
CA PRO A 699 47.68 8.86 24.08
C PRO A 699 48.39 7.59 24.57
N LEU A 700 48.80 6.75 23.63
CA LEU A 700 49.53 5.51 23.90
C LEU A 700 51.02 5.66 23.61
N MET A 701 51.33 6.35 22.52
CA MET A 701 52.69 6.73 22.12
C MET A 701 52.63 8.15 21.54
N GLU A 702 53.79 8.75 21.30
CA GLU A 702 53.89 10.13 20.78
C GLU A 702 53.07 10.33 19.48
N GLN A 703 53.04 9.31 18.61
CA GLN A 703 52.34 9.34 17.32
C GLN A 703 51.01 8.57 17.33
N PHE A 704 50.70 7.80 18.39
CA PHE A 704 49.58 6.85 18.38
C PHE A 704 48.61 7.11 19.52
N ARG A 705 47.32 7.23 19.19
CA ARG A 705 46.22 7.46 20.15
C ARG A 705 45.14 6.41 19.97
N LEU A 706 44.56 5.94 21.06
CA LEU A 706 43.29 5.23 21.03
C LEU A 706 42.14 6.23 21.11
N ILE A 707 41.10 5.99 20.31
CA ILE A 707 39.87 6.77 20.34
C ILE A 707 38.68 5.84 20.60
N GLY A 708 37.68 6.38 21.28
CA GLY A 708 36.44 5.66 21.52
C GLY A 708 35.27 6.60 21.69
N THR A 709 34.08 6.07 21.44
CA THR A 709 32.81 6.78 21.60
C THR A 709 31.81 5.82 22.23
N LEU A 710 31.05 6.31 23.21
CA LEU A 710 29.84 5.64 23.69
C LEU A 710 28.73 6.67 23.74
N GLU A 711 27.59 6.36 23.13
CA GLU A 711 26.42 7.24 23.12
C GLU A 711 25.11 6.47 23.32
N GLY A 712 24.18 7.13 24.01
CA GLY A 712 22.77 6.82 23.98
C GLY A 712 22.06 7.75 23.01
N VAL A 713 21.12 7.19 22.26
CA VAL A 713 20.35 7.92 21.25
C VAL A 713 18.88 7.72 21.50
N HIS A 714 18.13 8.81 21.47
CA HIS A 714 16.68 8.81 21.46
C HIS A 714 16.15 9.57 20.25
N ARG A 715 15.31 8.91 19.46
CA ARG A 715 14.53 9.49 18.37
C ARG A 715 13.12 9.81 18.83
N PHE A 716 12.67 11.03 18.57
CA PHE A 716 11.35 11.49 19.02
C PHE A 716 10.20 10.96 18.17
N GLU A 717 10.42 10.68 16.88
CA GLU A 717 9.40 10.08 16.02
C GLU A 717 9.25 8.58 16.32
N SER A 718 8.00 8.14 16.50
CA SER A 718 7.64 6.75 16.77
C SER A 718 7.24 5.96 15.51
N SER A 719 6.98 6.65 14.40
CA SER A 719 6.64 6.05 13.11
C SER A 719 7.01 6.97 11.95
N GLY A 720 7.14 6.40 10.76
CA GLY A 720 7.29 7.15 9.52
C GLY A 720 5.96 7.72 9.01
N SER A 721 5.99 8.14 7.75
CA SER A 721 4.81 8.52 6.97
C SER A 721 4.22 7.31 6.24
N ASN A 722 2.92 7.35 5.98
CA ASN A 722 2.24 6.30 5.22
C ASN A 722 2.76 6.25 3.78
N VAL A 723 2.85 5.03 3.23
CA VAL A 723 3.16 4.84 1.81
C VAL A 723 1.86 4.94 1.03
N THR A 724 1.76 5.93 0.15
CA THR A 724 0.52 6.21 -0.60
C THR A 724 0.76 6.23 -2.10
N GLY A 725 -0.26 5.91 -2.87
CA GLY A 725 -0.17 5.87 -4.33
C GLY A 725 -1.42 5.31 -4.97
N GLN A 726 -1.28 4.76 -6.18
CA GLN A 726 -2.31 4.02 -6.90
C GLN A 726 -1.70 2.83 -7.63
N VAL A 727 -2.33 1.65 -7.54
CA VAL A 727 -2.02 0.55 -8.45
C VAL A 727 -2.61 0.91 -9.81
N VAL A 728 -1.77 0.91 -10.85
CA VAL A 728 -2.14 1.43 -12.17
C VAL A 728 -3.31 0.60 -12.73
N GLY A 729 -4.50 1.20 -12.80
CA GLY A 729 -5.73 0.55 -13.24
C GLY A 729 -6.46 -0.31 -12.20
N LEU A 730 -6.14 -0.21 -10.90
CA LEU A 730 -6.85 -0.91 -9.81
C LEU A 730 -7.20 0.00 -8.61
N GLY A 731 -6.88 1.29 -8.66
CA GLY A 731 -7.26 2.26 -7.61
C GLY A 731 -6.10 2.71 -6.73
N ALA A 732 -6.40 3.50 -5.69
CA ALA A 732 -5.40 4.11 -4.80
C ALA A 732 -4.66 3.09 -3.90
N PHE A 733 -3.79 3.49 -2.98
CA PHE A 733 -3.28 2.72 -1.82
C PHE A 733 -2.77 3.69 -0.74
N ASN A 734 -2.91 3.32 0.53
CA ASN A 734 -2.52 4.06 1.72
C ASN A 734 -2.16 3.07 2.83
N LEU A 735 -0.88 2.68 2.84
CA LEU A 735 -0.35 1.69 3.75
C LEU A 735 0.22 2.39 4.99
N GLY A 736 -0.16 1.89 6.16
CA GLY A 736 0.26 2.43 7.45
C GLY A 736 1.78 2.46 7.59
N ALA A 737 2.28 3.52 8.22
CA ALA A 737 3.71 3.71 8.44
C ALA A 737 4.36 2.61 9.29
N ALA A 738 5.60 2.26 8.95
CA ALA A 738 6.45 1.45 9.81
C ALA A 738 6.74 2.16 11.14
N LYS A 739 6.73 1.41 12.23
CA LYS A 739 7.11 1.91 13.56
C LYS A 739 8.64 1.96 13.66
N TYR A 740 9.15 3.03 14.25
CA TYR A 740 10.58 3.18 14.48
C TYR A 740 10.98 2.68 15.87
N GLN A 741 12.20 2.15 15.95
CA GLN A 741 12.86 1.96 17.23
C GLN A 741 13.38 3.31 17.74
N GLN A 742 12.86 3.78 18.87
CA GLN A 742 13.15 5.12 19.38
C GLN A 742 14.45 5.19 20.18
N ASP A 743 14.88 4.11 20.82
CA ASP A 743 16.04 4.11 21.71
C ASP A 743 17.09 3.09 21.31
N TRP A 744 18.34 3.53 21.20
CA TRP A 744 19.47 2.64 20.97
C TRP A 744 20.78 3.16 21.55
N LEU A 745 21.79 2.28 21.58
CA LEU A 745 23.15 2.62 21.98
C LEU A 745 24.08 2.46 20.77
N ARG A 746 25.10 3.32 20.69
CA ARG A 746 26.25 3.11 19.79
C ARG A 746 27.54 3.08 20.59
N ALA A 747 28.41 2.16 20.21
CA ALA A 747 29.79 2.13 20.65
C ALA A 747 30.73 2.23 19.44
N GLY A 748 31.82 2.95 19.61
CA GLY A 748 32.90 3.08 18.63
C GLY A 748 34.25 2.90 19.28
N ALA A 749 35.16 2.21 18.60
CA ALA A 749 36.55 2.03 19.03
C ALA A 749 37.48 2.12 17.82
N GLY A 750 38.62 2.78 18.02
CA GLY A 750 39.52 3.09 16.91
C GLY A 750 40.87 3.59 17.37
N PHE A 751 41.64 4.09 16.41
CA PHE A 751 42.94 4.69 16.67
C PHE A 751 43.20 5.88 15.75
N GLU A 752 44.15 6.71 16.16
CA GLU A 752 44.74 7.73 15.32
C GLU A 752 46.26 7.59 15.26
N VAL A 753 46.82 7.91 14.10
CA VAL A 753 48.27 7.95 13.87
C VAL A 753 48.67 9.25 13.22
N ASP A 754 49.64 9.94 13.80
CA ASP A 754 50.28 11.11 13.18
C ASP A 754 51.36 10.66 12.19
N VAL A 755 51.25 11.11 10.93
CA VAL A 755 52.15 10.77 9.83
C VAL A 755 52.55 12.06 9.12
N SER A 756 53.82 12.47 9.25
CA SER A 756 54.42 13.58 8.48
C SER A 756 53.60 14.89 8.49
N GLY A 757 53.10 15.30 9.65
CA GLY A 757 52.28 16.54 9.80
C GLY A 757 50.80 16.37 9.44
N SER A 758 50.35 15.12 9.25
CA SER A 758 48.96 14.75 9.03
C SER A 758 48.50 13.71 10.05
N THR A 759 47.19 13.49 10.18
CA THR A 759 46.61 12.50 11.10
C THR A 759 45.69 11.57 10.33
N LEU A 760 45.95 10.27 10.40
CA LEU A 760 45.02 9.21 10.00
C LEU A 760 44.19 8.80 11.22
N SER A 761 42.87 8.64 11.03
CA SER A 761 41.93 8.14 12.04
C SER A 761 41.12 7.01 11.44
N VAL A 762 40.98 5.91 12.18
CA VAL A 762 40.15 4.75 11.80
C VAL A 762 39.33 4.34 13.01
N MET A 763 38.02 4.17 12.83
CA MET A 763 37.10 3.78 13.90
C MET A 763 36.09 2.74 13.38
N GLY A 764 35.95 1.62 14.09
CA GLY A 764 34.81 0.72 13.95
C GLY A 764 33.68 1.17 14.87
N ASN A 765 32.46 1.19 14.36
CA ASN A 765 31.26 1.56 15.09
C ASN A 765 30.22 0.43 15.00
N ALA A 766 29.40 0.29 16.03
CA ALA A 766 28.26 -0.62 16.04
C ALA A 766 27.11 -0.05 16.87
N THR A 767 25.88 -0.42 16.53
CA THR A 767 24.65 -0.04 17.25
C THR A 767 23.91 -1.27 17.77
N THR A 768 23.23 -1.14 18.91
CA THR A 768 22.53 -2.27 19.54
C THR A 768 21.24 -2.66 18.82
N LYS A 769 20.57 -1.67 18.24
CA LYS A 769 19.30 -1.71 17.48
C LYS A 769 19.10 -0.31 16.90
N GLY A 770 17.98 -0.04 16.24
CA GLY A 770 17.58 1.33 15.90
C GLY A 770 17.48 1.62 14.41
N GLU A 771 17.29 2.91 14.10
CA GLU A 771 17.22 3.44 12.74
C GLU A 771 18.60 3.91 12.23
N ALA A 772 19.67 3.24 12.64
CA ALA A 772 21.04 3.52 12.21
C ALA A 772 21.70 2.24 11.66
N ALA A 773 22.80 2.38 10.93
CA ALA A 773 23.55 1.22 10.43
C ALA A 773 24.03 0.32 11.58
N SER A 774 24.01 -1.00 11.35
CA SER A 774 24.33 -1.99 12.37
C SER A 774 25.78 -1.96 12.78
N ALA A 775 26.66 -1.87 11.78
CA ALA A 775 28.08 -1.65 11.98
C ALA A 775 28.68 -0.93 10.77
N TRP A 776 29.64 -0.05 11.03
CA TRP A 776 30.39 0.62 9.97
C TRP A 776 31.81 0.97 10.40
N VAL A 777 32.69 1.07 9.42
CA VAL A 777 34.06 1.57 9.57
C VAL A 777 34.11 2.99 9.04
N ALA A 778 34.59 3.90 9.87
CA ALA A 778 34.93 5.27 9.50
C ALA A 778 36.44 5.37 9.32
N ALA A 779 36.90 5.95 8.21
CA ALA A 779 38.31 6.29 8.00
C ALA A 779 38.43 7.75 7.57
N ASN A 780 39.41 8.46 8.12
CA ASN A 780 39.62 9.87 7.85
C ASN A 780 41.11 10.23 7.85
N TRP A 781 41.55 10.99 6.87
CA TRP A 781 42.90 11.55 6.81
C TRP A 781 42.82 13.07 6.77
N ARG A 782 43.39 13.73 7.79
CA ARG A 782 43.43 15.18 7.95
C ARG A 782 44.84 15.75 7.83
N VAL A 783 44.98 16.92 7.22
CA VAL A 783 46.19 17.75 7.19
C VAL A 783 45.85 19.15 7.72
N THR A 784 46.75 19.74 8.50
CA THR A 784 46.64 21.13 8.98
C THR A 784 47.85 21.92 8.50
N PHE A 785 47.65 23.11 7.92
CA PHE A 785 48.73 23.90 7.31
C PHE A 785 48.59 25.42 7.51
#